data_AF-F1W2H9-F1
#
_entry.id   AF-F1W2H9-F1
#
_cell.length_a   1.000
_cell.length_b   1.000
_cell.length_c   1.000
_cell.angle_alpha   90.00
_cell.angle_beta   90.00
_cell.angle_gamma   90.00
#
_symmetry.space_group_name_H-M   'P 1'
#
loop_
_entity.id
_entity.type
_entity.pdbx_description
1 polymer ?
#
loop_
_entity_poly.entity_id
_entity_poly.type
_entity_poly.pdbx_seq_one_letter_code
_entity_poly.pdbx_strand_id
1 'polypeptide(L)'
;MLTTNGRNYAVGQSPSDEASCKNFVLQGVESGQGVFQFVSTKAHRFGEDSKGKTMAVMLQEMLDKNESNPIELNGRYSLTSISQNHDGSEDGRSFSLTVTDNDSPTHSLTIPLVQAGYKFTNKLLDARQIDRASKLLDMHQPPSVNENPLDQCDPLILSTAGYGRNAVLMTYREICRQIEGGTVRDKAQLREALKPTIDEGREFRSPHFVHSEAQLWELYKALEEKLQGVSPRRVSLDSPGASAVAQSLRDVASTSRQGETPPQPYDDVLQGLSIPSVEDEIIITQKILEDLSKPENLLAVDNILECRNNPEIIKNITDQFNRTLKAGNLVLNGSVVVKSAGIEPSNYPWILSSADDKAFSTAIRSMSLFGNSLEAKALFNVLKENINSNDKDIRINAFRAALLKPELLSKPGDTYESYLFPCKTLPDLAMFELNPKKEALFKQQNILYAEHRSHANAPVAEPPLKAFFSKAATVDSYRDGNHLEKEIGDPDQCKVSSDPDFYFASKKSPGAGAASVSQPVPRKPVYEVHVDFANSCLGGSWKRDNNFAQEEIVFTENVGLGAIASYAQEEGMTALAHLTNDNFFKKEKEFPAHYSYGRNFLTRRPDNNAPAPILIEGAERVANFLSYGGKAADLDKDELIGETYKKIDDCLQTNWLAIAAPNHSRDAGGKRVRPDWKQAKETEIDSAFMDIFSTAHAGFAMAKNNAGNERDLRIHTGQFGCGAFANNLVISTAAQMLAAKVVGVNEIIFHHYNDEKKPGHDSNKELVNKIDKIISERLSNNRDTTTAKNLIELVLTDLSSLLPDGGEDPKGLYSTRQR
;
A
#
# COMPACT_ATOMS: atom_id res chain seq x y z
N MET A 1 -14.44 1.58 -37.33
CA MET A 1 -14.74 2.54 -36.25
C MET A 1 -13.59 3.52 -36.15
N LEU A 2 -13.64 4.61 -36.91
CA LEU A 2 -12.78 5.79 -36.76
C LEU A 2 -13.73 6.94 -36.45
N THR A 3 -13.95 7.21 -35.17
CA THR A 3 -14.82 8.32 -34.75
C THR A 3 -14.05 9.63 -34.89
N THR A 4 -14.71 10.60 -35.54
CA THR A 4 -14.25 11.91 -36.00
C THR A 4 -13.81 12.91 -34.92
N ASN A 5 -13.52 12.48 -33.68
CA ASN A 5 -12.91 13.34 -32.67
C ASN A 5 -11.38 13.18 -32.74
N GLY A 6 -10.76 13.99 -33.60
CA GLY A 6 -9.39 13.87 -34.12
C GLY A 6 -8.22 14.05 -33.13
N ARG A 7 -8.24 13.42 -31.96
CA ARG A 7 -7.08 13.37 -31.02
C ARG A 7 -6.71 11.97 -30.51
N ASN A 8 -7.39 10.92 -30.96
CA ASN A 8 -7.29 9.59 -30.32
C ASN A 8 -6.14 8.70 -30.78
N TYR A 9 -5.17 9.22 -31.53
CA TYR A 9 -3.97 8.44 -31.84
C TYR A 9 -2.96 8.53 -30.69
N ALA A 10 -1.97 7.65 -30.74
CA ALA A 10 -0.60 7.95 -30.33
C ALA A 10 0.00 7.15 -29.16
N VAL A 11 -0.56 6.00 -28.75
CA VAL A 11 0.24 5.03 -27.99
C VAL A 11 -0.07 3.58 -28.37
N GLY A 12 0.98 2.80 -28.61
CA GLY A 12 0.85 1.38 -28.92
C GLY A 12 2.00 0.55 -28.36
N GLN A 13 1.78 -0.77 -28.32
CA GLN A 13 2.88 -1.71 -28.15
C GLN A 13 3.60 -1.87 -29.50
N SER A 14 4.93 -1.95 -29.48
CA SER A 14 5.69 -2.23 -30.71
C SER A 14 5.19 -3.52 -31.37
N PRO A 15 5.09 -3.56 -32.70
CA PRO A 15 4.55 -4.72 -33.41
C PRO A 15 5.39 -5.97 -33.17
N SER A 16 4.71 -7.11 -33.07
CA SER A 16 5.32 -8.45 -32.95
C SER A 16 5.39 -9.19 -34.29
N ASP A 17 4.64 -8.72 -35.29
CA ASP A 17 4.42 -9.40 -36.57
C ASP A 17 4.21 -8.40 -37.71
N GLU A 18 4.30 -8.88 -38.95
CA GLU A 18 4.21 -8.06 -40.15
C GLU A 18 2.85 -7.32 -40.27
N ALA A 19 1.75 -7.94 -39.85
CA ALA A 19 0.41 -7.36 -39.96
C ALA A 19 0.22 -6.16 -39.01
N SER A 20 0.60 -6.31 -37.74
CA SER A 20 0.61 -5.21 -36.77
C SER A 20 1.58 -4.10 -37.18
N CYS A 21 2.73 -4.44 -37.77
CA CYS A 21 3.69 -3.46 -38.30
C CYS A 21 3.06 -2.60 -39.41
N LYS A 22 2.40 -3.21 -40.40
CA LYS A 22 1.67 -2.48 -41.46
C LYS A 22 0.61 -1.54 -40.88
N ASN A 23 -0.16 -2.00 -39.90
CA ASN A 23 -1.22 -1.20 -39.28
C ASN A 23 -0.67 0.04 -38.55
N PHE A 24 0.45 -0.08 -37.86
CA PHE A 24 1.07 1.07 -37.22
C PHE A 24 1.72 2.03 -38.22
N VAL A 25 2.31 1.53 -39.29
CA VAL A 25 2.80 2.41 -40.38
C VAL A 25 1.62 3.15 -41.02
N LEU A 26 0.52 2.46 -41.31
CA LEU A 26 -0.70 3.08 -41.84
C LEU A 26 -1.20 4.21 -40.93
N GLN A 27 -1.29 3.99 -39.62
CA GLN A 27 -1.66 5.05 -38.67
C GLN A 27 -0.67 6.22 -38.69
N GLY A 28 0.63 5.94 -38.80
CA GLY A 28 1.66 6.97 -38.96
C GLY A 28 1.47 7.78 -40.25
N VAL A 29 1.12 7.12 -41.37
CA VAL A 29 0.81 7.77 -42.66
C VAL A 29 -0.44 8.61 -42.56
N GLU A 30 -1.55 8.05 -42.06
CA GLU A 30 -2.84 8.74 -41.98
C GLU A 30 -2.80 9.94 -41.03
N SER A 31 -1.97 9.89 -39.98
CA SER A 31 -1.76 11.04 -39.09
C SER A 31 -0.89 12.15 -39.69
N GLY A 32 -0.10 11.85 -40.74
CA GLY A 32 0.93 12.73 -41.27
C GLY A 32 2.14 12.96 -40.34
N GLN A 33 2.09 12.44 -39.11
CA GLN A 33 3.14 12.65 -38.10
C GLN A 33 4.19 11.54 -38.09
N GLY A 34 3.94 10.39 -38.72
CA GLY A 34 4.87 9.26 -38.68
C GLY A 34 4.88 8.49 -37.35
N VAL A 35 5.97 7.77 -37.07
CA VAL A 35 6.05 6.80 -35.96
C VAL A 35 7.32 6.99 -35.13
N PHE A 36 7.19 7.07 -33.80
CA PHE A 36 8.30 7.05 -32.86
C PHE A 36 8.29 5.76 -32.05
N GLN A 37 9.37 4.98 -32.08
CA GLN A 37 9.44 3.66 -31.46
C GLN A 37 10.56 3.57 -30.41
N PHE A 38 10.21 3.23 -29.17
CA PHE A 38 11.18 2.77 -28.19
C PHE A 38 11.63 1.33 -28.48
N VAL A 39 12.93 1.14 -28.66
CA VAL A 39 13.58 -0.15 -28.89
C VAL A 39 14.69 -0.40 -27.87
N SER A 40 15.06 -1.67 -27.66
CA SER A 40 16.18 -1.96 -26.76
C SER A 40 17.49 -1.57 -27.43
N THR A 41 18.50 -1.14 -26.67
CA THR A 41 19.84 -0.87 -27.23
C THR A 41 20.42 -2.06 -27.99
N LYS A 42 20.05 -3.31 -27.62
CA LYS A 42 20.45 -4.52 -28.35
C LYS A 42 19.80 -4.59 -29.73
N ALA A 43 18.48 -4.46 -29.79
CA ALA A 43 17.72 -4.42 -31.03
C ALA A 43 18.17 -3.24 -31.93
N HIS A 44 18.63 -2.16 -31.30
CA HIS A 44 19.21 -1.01 -31.99
C HIS A 44 20.58 -1.31 -32.61
N ARG A 45 21.41 -2.15 -31.99
CA ARG A 45 22.81 -2.39 -32.42
C ARG A 45 22.94 -3.53 -33.42
N PHE A 46 22.31 -4.69 -33.21
CA PHE A 46 22.43 -5.85 -34.10
C PHE A 46 21.18 -6.73 -33.97
N GLY A 47 20.47 -6.94 -35.09
CA GLY A 47 19.14 -7.57 -35.13
C GLY A 47 19.08 -9.03 -34.66
N GLU A 48 20.22 -9.74 -34.56
CA GLU A 48 20.23 -11.19 -34.32
C GLU A 48 20.09 -11.58 -32.83
N ASP A 49 20.62 -10.78 -31.89
CA ASP A 49 20.65 -11.14 -30.46
C ASP A 49 19.48 -10.58 -29.63
N SER A 50 18.53 -9.90 -30.28
CA SER A 50 17.39 -9.30 -29.61
C SER A 50 16.14 -10.17 -29.77
N LYS A 51 15.39 -10.36 -28.68
CA LYS A 51 14.16 -11.19 -28.67
C LYS A 51 13.03 -10.67 -29.58
N GLY A 52 13.20 -9.53 -30.25
CA GLY A 52 12.19 -8.96 -31.15
C GLY A 52 12.80 -8.00 -32.16
N LYS A 53 12.31 -8.05 -33.40
CA LYS A 53 12.74 -7.17 -34.50
C LYS A 53 12.22 -5.75 -34.30
N THR A 54 12.98 -4.76 -34.75
CA THR A 54 12.51 -3.37 -34.77
C THR A 54 11.61 -3.12 -35.99
N MET A 55 10.79 -2.06 -35.98
CA MET A 55 9.93 -1.77 -37.13
C MET A 55 10.73 -1.54 -38.42
N ALA A 56 11.82 -0.77 -38.36
CA ALA A 56 12.68 -0.54 -39.51
C ALA A 56 13.21 -1.85 -40.10
N VAL A 57 13.63 -2.81 -39.26
CA VAL A 57 14.08 -4.13 -39.72
C VAL A 57 12.93 -4.92 -40.35
N MET A 58 11.75 -4.94 -39.72
CA MET A 58 10.59 -5.63 -40.28
C MET A 58 10.18 -5.07 -41.64
N LEU A 59 10.16 -3.74 -41.79
CA LEU A 59 9.80 -3.08 -43.05
C LEU A 59 10.84 -3.34 -44.15
N GLN A 60 12.13 -3.29 -43.82
CA GLN A 60 13.18 -3.61 -44.77
C GLN A 60 13.07 -5.06 -45.26
N GLU A 61 12.92 -6.02 -44.35
CA GLU A 61 12.74 -7.43 -44.71
C GLU A 61 11.51 -7.66 -45.60
N MET A 62 10.41 -6.94 -45.34
CA MET A 62 9.21 -7.02 -46.16
C MET A 62 9.41 -6.40 -47.56
N LEU A 63 10.19 -5.34 -47.70
CA LEU A 63 10.54 -4.76 -49.00
C LEU A 63 11.45 -5.71 -49.78
N ASP A 64 12.45 -6.29 -49.11
CA ASP A 64 13.40 -7.23 -49.72
C ASP A 64 12.69 -8.50 -50.20
N LYS A 65 11.75 -9.04 -49.41
CA LYS A 65 10.93 -10.22 -49.79
C LYS A 65 10.04 -9.99 -51.00
N ASN A 66 9.62 -8.75 -51.26
CA ASN A 66 8.65 -8.44 -52.31
C ASN A 66 9.29 -8.15 -53.67
N GLU A 67 10.61 -8.34 -53.84
CA GLU A 67 11.36 -8.28 -55.11
C GLU A 67 10.94 -7.10 -56.01
N SER A 68 10.86 -5.88 -55.44
CA SER A 68 10.45 -4.61 -56.09
C SER A 68 8.96 -4.26 -56.05
N ASN A 69 8.08 -5.11 -55.52
CA ASN A 69 6.68 -4.74 -55.30
C ASN A 69 6.54 -3.90 -54.00
N PRO A 70 5.85 -2.75 -54.04
CA PRO A 70 5.56 -1.96 -52.84
C PRO A 70 4.78 -2.74 -51.79
N ILE A 71 4.99 -2.43 -50.51
CA ILE A 71 4.17 -3.00 -49.43
C ILE A 71 2.84 -2.27 -49.40
N GLU A 72 1.76 -2.96 -49.74
CA GLU A 72 0.41 -2.41 -49.62
C GLU A 72 -0.01 -2.22 -48.15
N LEU A 73 -0.56 -1.05 -47.86
CA LEU A 73 -1.10 -0.60 -46.58
C LEU A 73 -2.59 -0.25 -46.79
N ASN A 74 -3.47 -1.20 -46.44
CA ASN A 74 -4.93 -1.09 -46.57
C ASN A 74 -5.44 -0.72 -47.98
N GLY A 75 -4.70 -1.11 -49.04
CA GLY A 75 -5.04 -0.89 -50.44
C GLY A 75 -4.90 0.57 -50.93
N ARG A 76 -4.95 1.56 -50.05
CA ARG A 76 -4.80 2.97 -50.40
C ARG A 76 -3.35 3.43 -50.48
N TYR A 77 -2.48 2.97 -49.60
CA TYR A 77 -1.10 3.42 -49.56
C TYR A 77 -0.14 2.30 -49.92
N SER A 78 0.97 2.65 -50.57
CA SER A 78 2.02 1.73 -50.99
C SER A 78 3.36 2.21 -50.46
N LEU A 79 3.95 1.51 -49.49
CA LEU A 79 5.30 1.81 -49.00
C LEU A 79 6.33 1.33 -50.03
N THR A 80 7.04 2.27 -50.63
CA THR A 80 7.97 2.03 -51.75
C THR A 80 9.43 1.96 -51.32
N SER A 81 9.82 2.71 -50.27
CA SER A 81 11.18 2.66 -49.74
C SER A 81 11.27 3.06 -48.28
N ILE A 82 12.30 2.57 -47.61
CA ILE A 82 12.79 3.02 -46.30
C ILE A 82 14.26 3.42 -46.47
N SER A 83 14.62 4.63 -46.04
CA SER A 83 16.01 5.09 -46.05
C SER A 83 16.41 5.57 -44.66
N GLN A 84 17.58 5.16 -44.18
CA GLN A 84 18.10 5.64 -42.91
C GLN A 84 18.73 7.02 -43.10
N ASN A 85 18.36 7.97 -42.25
CA ASN A 85 18.96 9.30 -42.24
C ASN A 85 20.33 9.22 -41.53
N HIS A 86 21.35 9.93 -42.04
CA HIS A 86 22.74 9.81 -41.58
C HIS A 86 23.00 10.34 -40.15
N ASP A 87 22.05 11.05 -39.55
CA ASP A 87 22.22 11.79 -38.29
C ASP A 87 21.90 10.97 -37.02
N GLY A 88 22.22 9.67 -37.04
CA GLY A 88 21.97 8.78 -35.90
C GLY A 88 22.85 9.12 -34.71
N SER A 89 22.24 9.47 -33.57
CA SER A 89 22.93 9.47 -32.28
C SER A 89 23.05 8.03 -31.76
N GLU A 90 23.92 7.76 -30.77
CA GLU A 90 23.94 6.44 -30.12
C GLU A 90 22.58 6.04 -29.55
N ASP A 91 21.79 7.04 -29.13
CA ASP A 91 20.49 6.86 -28.49
C ASP A 91 19.33 6.77 -29.49
N GLY A 92 19.51 7.12 -30.76
CA GLY A 92 18.42 7.04 -31.73
C GLY A 92 18.80 7.00 -33.21
N ARG A 93 18.01 6.27 -33.99
CA ARG A 93 18.07 6.23 -35.46
C ARG A 93 16.81 6.85 -36.04
N SER A 94 16.97 7.57 -37.14
CA SER A 94 15.87 8.16 -37.90
C SER A 94 15.84 7.54 -39.29
N PHE A 95 14.63 7.25 -39.77
CA PHE A 95 14.35 6.69 -41.07
C PHE A 95 13.28 7.53 -41.78
N SER A 96 13.38 7.62 -43.09
CA SER A 96 12.38 8.23 -43.96
C SER A 96 11.64 7.13 -44.71
N LEU A 97 10.33 7.03 -44.52
CA LEU A 97 9.48 6.08 -45.23
C LEU A 97 8.82 6.80 -46.41
N THR A 98 9.06 6.34 -47.64
CA THR A 98 8.40 6.89 -48.83
C THR A 98 7.17 6.06 -49.15
N VAL A 99 6.00 6.70 -49.15
CA VAL A 99 4.71 6.07 -49.35
C VAL A 99 3.99 6.77 -50.51
N THR A 100 3.48 6.01 -51.46
CA THR A 100 2.66 6.53 -52.57
C THR A 100 1.19 6.36 -52.22
N ASP A 101 0.38 7.40 -52.40
CA ASP A 101 -1.08 7.29 -52.31
C ASP A 101 -1.60 6.71 -53.64
N ASN A 102 -2.20 5.54 -53.62
CA ASN A 102 -2.69 4.84 -54.81
C ASN A 102 -3.89 5.58 -55.44
N ASP A 103 -4.61 6.39 -54.68
CA ASP A 103 -5.67 7.26 -55.19
C ASP A 103 -5.09 8.50 -55.89
N SER A 104 -3.80 8.79 -55.67
CA SER A 104 -3.08 9.90 -56.30
C SER A 104 -1.62 9.51 -56.57
N PRO A 105 -1.35 8.64 -57.57
CA PRO A 105 -0.04 8.00 -57.74
C PRO A 105 1.14 8.95 -57.98
N THR A 106 0.87 10.19 -58.39
CA THR A 106 1.88 11.25 -58.55
C THR A 106 2.28 11.88 -57.21
N HIS A 107 1.52 11.61 -56.14
CA HIS A 107 1.74 12.13 -54.81
C HIS A 107 2.44 11.08 -53.95
N SER A 108 3.72 11.33 -53.64
CA SER A 108 4.46 10.54 -52.65
C SER A 108 4.62 11.35 -51.37
N LEU A 109 4.32 10.70 -50.26
CA LEU A 109 4.46 11.19 -48.90
C LEU A 109 5.75 10.60 -48.30
N THR A 110 6.52 11.43 -47.63
CA THR A 110 7.63 10.95 -46.81
C THR A 110 7.22 11.06 -45.36
N ILE A 111 7.18 9.96 -44.61
CA ILE A 111 6.88 10.01 -43.17
C ILE A 111 8.10 9.60 -42.34
N PRO A 112 8.37 10.29 -41.21
CA PRO A 112 9.47 9.92 -40.34
C PRO A 112 9.16 8.66 -39.51
N LEU A 113 10.16 7.80 -39.37
CA LEU A 113 10.21 6.72 -38.38
C LEU A 113 11.45 6.90 -37.52
N VAL A 114 11.29 7.25 -36.25
CA VAL A 114 12.40 7.41 -35.30
C VAL A 114 12.41 6.26 -34.30
N GLN A 115 13.56 5.65 -34.08
CA GLN A 115 13.76 4.56 -33.12
C GLN A 115 14.69 5.00 -31.99
N ALA A 116 14.17 5.09 -30.76
CA ALA A 116 14.94 5.47 -29.58
C ALA A 116 15.41 4.22 -28.81
N GLY A 117 16.73 4.01 -28.76
CA GLY A 117 17.39 2.83 -28.22
C GLY A 117 17.80 2.99 -26.76
N TYR A 118 17.05 2.42 -25.81
CA TYR A 118 17.38 2.48 -24.37
C TYR A 118 17.56 1.10 -23.73
N LYS A 119 18.28 1.06 -22.60
CA LYS A 119 18.40 -0.16 -21.78
C LYS A 119 17.10 -0.33 -20.99
N PHE A 120 16.39 -1.43 -21.22
CA PHE A 120 15.09 -1.69 -20.59
C PHE A 120 15.16 -2.46 -19.27
N THR A 121 16.30 -2.45 -18.57
CA THR A 121 16.50 -3.25 -17.36
C THR A 121 15.47 -2.95 -16.25
N ASN A 122 14.98 -1.71 -16.18
CA ASN A 122 14.13 -1.26 -15.06
C ASN A 122 12.68 -0.96 -15.47
N LYS A 123 12.25 -1.31 -16.69
CA LYS A 123 10.89 -0.97 -17.23
C LYS A 123 10.50 0.52 -17.14
N LEU A 124 11.46 1.42 -16.94
CA LEU A 124 11.29 2.85 -16.65
C LEU A 124 12.27 3.68 -17.51
N LEU A 125 11.91 4.93 -17.83
CA LEU A 125 12.86 5.94 -18.31
C LEU A 125 13.32 6.76 -17.11
N ASP A 126 14.63 6.83 -16.87
CA ASP A 126 15.18 7.78 -15.88
C ASP A 126 15.07 9.24 -16.39
N ALA A 127 15.21 10.22 -15.51
CA ALA A 127 15.04 11.63 -15.84
C ALA A 127 15.89 12.08 -17.05
N ARG A 128 17.13 11.58 -17.16
CA ARG A 128 18.02 11.91 -18.30
C ARG A 128 17.58 11.21 -19.58
N GLN A 129 17.03 10.00 -19.49
CA GLN A 129 16.45 9.30 -20.63
C GLN A 129 15.17 9.97 -21.12
N ILE A 130 14.34 10.52 -20.23
CA ILE A 130 13.14 11.27 -20.60
C ILE A 130 13.51 12.49 -21.43
N ASP A 131 14.44 13.31 -20.97
CA ASP A 131 14.90 14.50 -21.70
C ASP A 131 15.54 14.14 -23.05
N ARG A 132 16.41 13.12 -23.09
CA ARG A 132 17.00 12.63 -24.34
C ARG A 132 15.95 12.09 -25.31
N ALA A 133 14.94 11.36 -24.83
CA ALA A 133 13.87 10.85 -25.66
C ALA A 133 13.01 11.99 -26.23
N SER A 134 12.77 13.04 -25.44
CA SER A 134 12.10 14.26 -25.92
C SER A 134 12.89 14.95 -27.03
N LYS A 135 14.21 15.07 -26.88
CA LYS A 135 15.08 15.65 -27.92
C LYS A 135 15.09 14.82 -29.20
N LEU A 136 15.07 13.49 -29.09
CA LEU A 136 14.91 12.62 -30.26
C LEU A 136 13.54 12.80 -30.92
N LEU A 137 12.49 13.07 -30.13
CA LEU A 137 11.18 13.42 -30.68
C LEU A 137 11.18 14.80 -31.35
N ASP A 138 11.99 15.76 -30.89
CA ASP A 138 12.14 17.05 -31.58
C ASP A 138 12.88 16.90 -32.92
N MET A 139 13.72 15.89 -33.06
CA MET A 139 14.32 15.49 -34.34
C MET A 139 13.32 14.76 -35.25
N HIS A 140 12.17 14.34 -34.72
CA HIS A 140 11.08 13.74 -35.47
C HIS A 140 10.30 14.85 -36.20
N GLN A 141 10.93 15.44 -37.21
CA GLN A 141 10.33 16.52 -37.99
C GLN A 141 9.36 15.92 -39.02
N PRO A 142 8.04 16.17 -38.91
CA PRO A 142 7.14 15.89 -40.02
C PRO A 142 7.50 16.81 -41.20
N PRO A 143 7.22 16.42 -42.45
CA PRO A 143 7.51 17.24 -43.62
C PRO A 143 6.76 18.58 -43.55
N SER A 144 7.49 19.64 -43.23
CA SER A 144 7.20 21.06 -43.51
C SER A 144 5.71 21.44 -43.63
N VAL A 145 4.94 21.26 -42.56
CA VAL A 145 3.69 22.01 -42.41
C VAL A 145 4.07 23.29 -41.66
N ASN A 146 3.87 24.45 -42.30
CA ASN A 146 4.16 25.80 -41.78
C ASN A 146 3.28 26.20 -40.57
N GLU A 147 2.90 25.25 -39.75
CA GLU A 147 2.02 25.44 -38.61
C GLU A 147 2.81 25.83 -37.36
N ASN A 148 2.13 26.60 -36.51
CA ASN A 148 2.64 27.04 -35.22
C ASN A 148 3.20 25.82 -34.45
N PRO A 149 4.43 25.85 -33.91
CA PRO A 149 5.00 24.72 -33.17
C PRO A 149 4.11 24.21 -32.02
N LEU A 150 3.20 25.05 -31.52
CA LEU A 150 2.22 24.72 -30.49
C LEU A 150 1.07 23.81 -30.99
N ASP A 151 0.80 23.77 -32.30
CA ASP A 151 -0.28 22.97 -32.90
C ASP A 151 0.20 21.58 -33.36
N GLN A 152 1.51 21.31 -33.27
CA GLN A 152 2.07 20.00 -33.63
C GLN A 152 1.62 18.91 -32.64
N CYS A 153 0.82 17.98 -33.14
CA CYS A 153 0.48 16.76 -32.44
C CYS A 153 1.69 15.81 -32.38
N ASP A 154 1.91 15.16 -31.24
CA ASP A 154 2.97 14.16 -31.12
C ASP A 154 2.72 12.98 -32.08
N PRO A 155 3.78 12.35 -32.64
CA PRO A 155 3.64 11.21 -33.55
C PRO A 155 3.11 9.97 -32.82
N LEU A 156 2.81 8.90 -33.57
CA LEU A 156 2.46 7.62 -32.97
C LEU A 156 3.63 7.05 -32.15
N ILE A 157 3.50 7.00 -30.82
CA ILE A 157 4.56 6.49 -29.93
C ILE A 157 4.35 5.00 -29.62
N LEU A 158 5.36 4.17 -29.88
CA LEU A 158 5.33 2.72 -29.69
C LEU A 158 6.41 2.27 -28.70
N SER A 159 6.13 1.24 -27.88
CA SER A 159 7.15 0.61 -27.01
C SER A 159 6.98 -0.90 -26.93
N THR A 160 8.09 -1.64 -26.88
CA THR A 160 8.07 -3.12 -26.83
C THR A 160 7.48 -3.70 -25.55
N ALA A 161 7.43 -2.93 -24.46
CA ALA A 161 6.96 -3.41 -23.16
C ALA A 161 6.14 -2.34 -22.43
N GLY A 162 4.83 -2.32 -22.69
CA GLY A 162 3.82 -1.52 -21.99
C GLY A 162 3.78 -0.04 -22.37
N TYR A 163 2.67 0.61 -22.02
CA TYR A 163 2.38 2.02 -22.32
C TYR A 163 3.13 3.03 -21.44
N GLY A 164 3.80 2.55 -20.39
CA GLY A 164 4.37 3.41 -19.34
C GLY A 164 5.39 4.43 -19.84
N ARG A 165 6.29 4.05 -20.75
CA ARG A 165 7.31 4.96 -21.31
C ARG A 165 6.68 6.03 -22.20
N ASN A 166 5.70 5.62 -23.02
CA ASN A 166 4.99 6.52 -23.90
C ASN A 166 4.24 7.56 -23.08
N ALA A 167 3.52 7.10 -22.04
CA ALA A 167 2.79 7.97 -21.13
C ALA A 167 3.69 9.00 -20.43
N VAL A 168 4.87 8.57 -19.95
CA VAL A 168 5.86 9.46 -19.33
C VAL A 168 6.37 10.51 -20.32
N LEU A 169 6.75 10.10 -21.53
CA LEU A 169 7.27 11.03 -22.54
C LEU A 169 6.22 12.07 -22.97
N MET A 170 4.97 11.64 -23.20
CA MET A 170 3.88 12.54 -23.56
C MET A 170 3.59 13.55 -22.45
N THR A 171 3.49 13.07 -21.20
CA THR A 171 3.25 13.95 -20.04
C THR A 171 4.40 14.94 -19.87
N TYR A 172 5.66 14.49 -20.03
CA TYR A 172 6.82 15.35 -19.97
C TYR A 172 6.74 16.51 -20.98
N ARG A 173 6.41 16.20 -22.24
CA ARG A 173 6.32 17.20 -23.31
C ARG A 173 5.19 18.19 -23.08
N GLU A 174 4.03 17.70 -22.67
CA GLU A 174 2.88 18.56 -22.40
C GLU A 174 3.18 19.55 -21.27
N ILE A 175 3.77 19.09 -20.18
CA ILE A 175 4.16 20.00 -19.09
C ILE A 175 5.33 20.91 -19.51
N CYS A 176 6.26 20.45 -20.35
CA CYS A 176 7.29 21.33 -20.93
C CYS A 176 6.67 22.49 -21.72
N ARG A 177 5.63 22.24 -22.53
CA ARG A 177 4.90 23.31 -23.24
C ARG A 177 4.28 24.31 -22.26
N GLN A 178 3.70 23.82 -21.16
CA GLN A 178 3.13 24.69 -20.12
C GLN A 178 4.19 25.50 -19.36
N ILE A 179 5.39 24.93 -19.14
CA ILE A 179 6.53 25.64 -18.56
C ILE A 179 7.01 26.74 -19.52
N GLU A 180 7.19 26.40 -20.80
CA GLU A 180 7.66 27.32 -21.84
C GLU A 180 6.65 28.43 -22.13
N GLY A 181 5.35 28.12 -22.06
CA GLY A 181 4.26 29.09 -22.13
C GLY A 181 4.09 29.95 -20.86
N GLY A 182 4.82 29.65 -19.79
CA GLY A 182 4.76 30.39 -18.53
C GLY A 182 3.50 30.13 -17.69
N THR A 183 2.76 29.07 -17.97
CA THR A 183 1.63 28.58 -17.15
C THR A 183 2.14 27.90 -15.88
N VAL A 184 3.26 27.18 -15.97
CA VAL A 184 3.95 26.55 -14.84
C VAL A 184 5.28 27.26 -14.60
N ARG A 185 5.41 27.95 -13.47
CA ARG A 185 6.58 28.81 -13.13
C ARG A 185 7.37 28.34 -11.93
N ASP A 186 6.76 27.52 -11.08
CA ASP A 186 7.39 27.01 -9.86
C ASP A 186 7.00 25.55 -9.58
N LYS A 187 7.62 24.98 -8.54
CA LYS A 187 7.42 23.58 -8.16
C LYS A 187 6.00 23.29 -7.66
N ALA A 188 5.29 24.27 -7.12
CA ALA A 188 3.92 24.08 -6.66
C ALA A 188 2.98 23.97 -7.87
N GLN A 189 3.09 24.91 -8.80
CA GLN A 189 2.33 24.90 -10.07
C GLN A 189 2.64 23.65 -10.90
N LEU A 190 3.89 23.17 -10.88
CA LEU A 190 4.26 21.92 -11.55
C LEU A 190 3.47 20.71 -11.02
N ARG A 191 3.28 20.62 -9.70
CA ARG A 191 2.49 19.54 -9.07
C ARG A 191 1.02 19.66 -9.41
N GLU A 192 0.50 20.88 -9.44
CA GLU A 192 -0.89 21.16 -9.80
C GLU A 192 -1.18 20.82 -11.27
N ALA A 193 -0.26 21.13 -12.19
CA ALA A 193 -0.41 20.85 -13.62
C ALA A 193 -0.27 19.35 -13.95
N LEU A 194 0.60 18.61 -13.25
CA LEU A 194 0.79 17.18 -13.51
C LEU A 194 -0.46 16.34 -13.26
N LYS A 195 -1.26 16.68 -12.25
CA LYS A 195 -2.46 15.91 -11.88
C LYS A 195 -3.49 15.85 -13.02
N PRO A 196 -4.03 16.98 -13.54
CA PRO A 196 -5.03 16.95 -14.60
C PRO A 196 -4.48 16.33 -15.89
N THR A 197 -3.22 16.60 -16.28
CA THR A 197 -2.63 15.99 -17.49
C THR A 197 -2.55 14.46 -17.39
N ILE A 198 -2.22 13.92 -16.21
CA ILE A 198 -2.19 12.46 -16.00
C ILE A 198 -3.61 11.89 -15.95
N ASP A 199 -4.54 12.56 -15.27
CA ASP A 199 -5.92 12.09 -15.13
C ASP A 199 -6.63 12.09 -16.50
N GLU A 200 -6.43 13.13 -17.31
CA GLU A 200 -6.88 13.19 -18.71
C GLU A 200 -6.27 12.06 -19.56
N GLY A 201 -4.95 11.83 -19.43
CA GLY A 201 -4.29 10.72 -20.12
C GLY A 201 -4.84 9.34 -19.71
N ARG A 202 -5.28 9.18 -18.46
CA ARG A 202 -5.90 7.95 -17.97
C ARG A 202 -7.30 7.73 -18.54
N GLU A 203 -8.09 8.79 -18.63
CA GLU A 203 -9.43 8.77 -19.21
C GLU A 203 -9.40 8.41 -20.70
N PHE A 204 -8.56 9.09 -21.48
CA PHE A 204 -8.57 8.94 -22.94
C PHE A 204 -7.80 7.73 -23.46
N ARG A 205 -6.80 7.22 -22.72
CA ARG A 205 -5.87 6.19 -23.24
C ARG A 205 -5.94 4.89 -22.48
N SER A 206 -5.70 4.91 -21.18
CA SER A 206 -5.74 3.71 -20.33
C SER A 206 -5.61 4.08 -18.85
N PRO A 207 -6.28 3.37 -17.93
CA PRO A 207 -6.05 3.51 -16.49
C PRO A 207 -4.57 3.37 -16.07
N HIS A 208 -3.73 2.75 -16.91
CA HIS A 208 -2.29 2.57 -16.67
C HIS A 208 -1.40 3.72 -17.18
N PHE A 209 -1.96 4.87 -17.59
CA PHE A 209 -1.20 6.05 -18.00
C PHE A 209 -0.48 6.68 -16.81
N VAL A 210 0.86 6.75 -16.85
CA VAL A 210 1.76 7.14 -15.72
C VAL A 210 1.25 6.56 -14.39
N HIS A 211 1.09 5.22 -14.34
CA HIS A 211 0.57 4.51 -13.16
C HIS A 211 1.67 4.23 -12.12
N SER A 212 2.90 4.13 -12.63
CA SER A 212 4.17 4.12 -11.94
C SER A 212 4.37 5.26 -10.97
N GLU A 213 4.48 5.06 -9.66
CA GLU A 213 5.11 6.12 -8.90
C GLU A 213 6.55 6.33 -9.37
N ALA A 214 7.32 5.26 -9.64
CA ALA A 214 8.68 5.34 -10.21
C ALA A 214 8.70 6.23 -11.47
N GLN A 215 7.69 6.06 -12.32
CA GLN A 215 7.45 6.90 -13.49
C GLN A 215 7.20 8.36 -13.13
N LEU A 216 6.27 8.61 -12.19
CA LEU A 216 5.94 9.97 -11.76
C LEU A 216 7.13 10.72 -11.16
N TRP A 217 8.03 10.04 -10.44
CA TRP A 217 9.20 10.67 -9.84
C TRP A 217 10.30 10.98 -10.84
N GLU A 218 10.65 10.06 -11.72
CA GLU A 218 11.60 10.36 -12.78
C GLU A 218 11.06 11.46 -13.71
N LEU A 219 9.75 11.45 -13.99
CA LEU A 219 9.05 12.52 -14.69
C LEU A 219 9.15 13.86 -13.95
N TYR A 220 8.80 13.89 -12.66
CA TYR A 220 8.87 15.11 -11.85
C TYR A 220 10.30 15.66 -11.77
N LYS A 221 11.30 14.78 -11.58
CA LYS A 221 12.71 15.15 -11.54
C LYS A 221 13.17 15.77 -12.88
N ALA A 222 12.80 15.16 -14.01
CA ALA A 222 13.10 15.72 -15.32
C ALA A 222 12.46 17.10 -15.53
N LEU A 223 11.19 17.26 -15.12
CA LEU A 223 10.47 18.53 -15.23
C LEU A 223 11.01 19.61 -14.29
N GLU A 224 11.48 19.23 -13.11
CA GLU A 224 12.12 20.14 -12.16
C GLU A 224 13.46 20.67 -12.70
N GLU A 225 14.27 19.80 -13.32
CA GLU A 225 15.50 20.20 -14.02
C GLU A 225 15.19 21.17 -15.18
N LYS A 226 14.15 20.87 -15.98
CA LYS A 226 13.69 21.76 -17.06
C LYS A 226 13.22 23.12 -16.51
N LEU A 227 12.42 23.13 -15.45
CA LEU A 227 11.89 24.34 -14.82
C LEU A 227 13.01 25.24 -14.26
N GLN A 228 14.05 24.65 -13.67
CA GLN A 228 15.23 25.41 -13.19
C GLN A 228 16.06 25.97 -14.36
N GLY A 229 16.11 25.27 -15.49
CA GLY A 229 16.79 25.71 -16.71
C GLY A 229 16.13 26.93 -17.35
N VAL A 230 14.82 27.12 -17.15
CA VAL A 230 14.07 28.32 -17.56
C VAL A 230 14.20 29.39 -16.46
N SER A 231 15.42 29.80 -16.15
CA SER A 231 15.62 30.98 -15.28
C SER A 231 14.92 32.17 -15.94
N PRO A 232 14.11 32.97 -15.22
CA PRO A 232 13.37 34.07 -15.82
C PRO A 232 14.39 34.91 -16.57
N ARG A 233 14.21 35.05 -17.90
CA ARG A 233 15.00 35.98 -18.71
C ARG A 233 14.94 37.29 -17.95
N ARG A 234 16.03 37.66 -17.26
CA ARG A 234 16.19 38.98 -16.69
C ARG A 234 15.98 39.89 -17.88
N VAL A 235 14.86 40.62 -17.87
CA VAL A 235 14.68 41.73 -18.80
C VAL A 235 15.92 42.57 -18.59
N SER A 236 16.82 42.56 -19.58
CA SER A 236 18.01 43.39 -19.54
C SER A 236 17.49 44.81 -19.34
N LEU A 237 17.93 45.43 -18.25
CA LEU A 237 17.66 46.84 -17.93
C LEU A 237 18.30 47.79 -18.97
N ASP A 238 18.98 47.25 -19.98
CA ASP A 238 19.56 48.00 -21.09
C ASP A 238 18.55 48.19 -22.25
N SER A 239 17.32 47.70 -22.10
CA SER A 239 16.21 48.06 -22.99
C SER A 239 15.86 49.56 -22.82
N PRO A 240 15.88 50.37 -23.90
CA PRO A 240 15.61 51.82 -23.85
C PRO A 240 14.29 52.23 -23.19
N GLY A 241 13.33 51.31 -23.06
CA GLY A 241 12.02 51.55 -22.41
C GLY A 241 12.05 51.56 -20.88
N ALA A 242 13.01 50.88 -20.24
CA ALA A 242 13.05 50.76 -18.78
C ALA A 242 13.47 52.07 -18.07
N SER A 243 14.24 52.92 -18.77
CA SER A 243 14.67 54.23 -18.26
C SER A 243 13.50 55.22 -18.12
N ALA A 244 12.53 55.20 -19.04
CA ALA A 244 11.39 56.10 -19.03
C ALA A 244 10.43 55.85 -17.85
N VAL A 245 10.25 54.58 -17.47
CA VAL A 245 9.40 54.18 -16.33
C VAL A 245 10.09 54.50 -15.00
N ALA A 246 11.41 54.28 -14.91
CA ALA A 246 12.19 54.63 -13.73
C ALA A 246 12.28 56.15 -13.50
N GLN A 247 12.33 56.94 -14.58
CA GLN A 247 12.30 58.41 -14.50
C GLN A 247 10.93 58.91 -14.05
N SER A 248 9.84 58.37 -14.61
CA SER A 248 8.47 58.74 -14.21
C SER A 248 8.18 58.44 -12.73
N LEU A 249 8.70 57.33 -12.20
CA LEU A 249 8.54 56.98 -10.78
C LEU A 249 9.38 57.85 -9.83
N ARG A 250 10.53 58.38 -10.28
CA ARG A 250 11.32 59.35 -9.51
C ARG A 250 10.66 60.72 -9.48
N ASP A 251 10.04 61.12 -10.58
CA ASP A 251 9.37 62.42 -10.67
C ASP A 251 8.13 62.46 -9.76
N VAL A 252 7.38 61.35 -9.66
CA VAL A 252 6.25 61.20 -8.72
C VAL A 252 6.69 61.19 -7.25
N ALA A 253 7.86 60.62 -6.94
CA ALA A 253 8.39 60.60 -5.57
C ALA A 253 8.94 61.96 -5.09
N SER A 254 9.21 62.88 -6.02
CA SER A 254 9.79 64.20 -5.70
C SER A 254 8.76 65.29 -5.35
N THR A 255 7.48 65.05 -5.60
CA THR A 255 6.41 66.07 -5.42
C THR A 255 5.69 66.02 -4.07
N SER A 256 6.03 65.09 -3.17
CA SER A 256 5.32 64.88 -1.90
C SER A 256 6.21 65.10 -0.67
N ARG A 257 6.63 66.36 -0.46
CA ARG A 257 7.12 66.86 0.84
C ARG A 257 6.62 68.27 1.09
N GLN A 258 5.41 68.41 1.63
CA GLN A 258 5.01 69.54 2.49
C GLN A 258 3.64 69.26 3.13
N GLY A 259 3.61 69.28 4.47
CA GLY A 259 2.51 69.86 5.26
C GLY A 259 1.23 69.06 5.52
N GLU A 260 1.05 68.71 6.80
CA GLU A 260 -0.20 68.70 7.59
C GLU A 260 -1.22 67.54 7.51
N THR A 261 -1.52 67.07 8.72
CA THR A 261 -2.60 66.26 9.35
C THR A 261 -3.79 65.68 8.57
N PRO A 262 -4.39 64.57 9.06
CA PRO A 262 -5.20 63.63 8.29
C PRO A 262 -6.69 63.98 8.26
N PRO A 263 -7.40 63.50 7.23
CA PRO A 263 -8.68 62.85 7.48
C PRO A 263 -8.85 61.50 6.77
N GLN A 264 -9.82 60.78 7.30
CA GLN A 264 -10.33 59.45 6.96
C GLN A 264 -11.01 59.36 5.57
N PRO A 265 -11.47 58.17 5.13
CA PRO A 265 -11.17 57.58 3.82
C PRO A 265 -12.18 57.95 2.72
N TYR A 266 -11.72 57.82 1.47
CA TYR A 266 -12.59 57.71 0.31
C TYR A 266 -12.30 56.42 -0.43
N ASP A 267 -13.35 55.59 -0.50
CA ASP A 267 -13.63 54.63 -1.55
C ASP A 267 -13.60 55.33 -2.92
N ASP A 268 -12.98 54.67 -3.92
CA ASP A 268 -13.30 54.72 -5.37
C ASP A 268 -12.04 54.51 -6.23
N VAL A 269 -11.49 53.29 -6.26
CA VAL A 269 -10.80 52.73 -7.46
C VAL A 269 -10.87 51.19 -7.44
N LEU A 270 -12.06 50.59 -7.43
CA LEU A 270 -12.25 49.17 -7.82
C LEU A 270 -13.69 48.95 -8.33
N GLN A 271 -14.02 49.43 -9.53
CA GLN A 271 -15.12 48.90 -10.33
C GLN A 271 -14.52 48.15 -11.52
N GLY A 272 -14.69 46.83 -11.55
CA GLY A 272 -14.21 46.01 -12.66
C GLY A 272 -14.35 44.49 -12.52
N LEU A 273 -14.87 43.96 -11.40
CA LEU A 273 -15.24 42.55 -11.28
C LEU A 273 -16.58 42.45 -10.55
N SER A 274 -17.63 42.14 -11.30
CA SER A 274 -18.97 41.88 -10.80
C SER A 274 -18.99 40.57 -10.01
N ILE A 275 -19.14 40.69 -8.69
CA ILE A 275 -19.52 39.59 -7.78
C ILE A 275 -21.01 39.30 -8.04
N PRO A 276 -21.45 38.02 -8.14
CA PRO A 276 -22.86 37.69 -8.30
C PRO A 276 -23.66 38.31 -7.15
N SER A 277 -24.81 38.90 -7.47
CA SER A 277 -25.69 39.45 -6.44
C SER A 277 -26.22 38.31 -5.56
N VAL A 278 -26.62 38.64 -4.33
CA VAL A 278 -27.33 37.69 -3.44
C VAL A 278 -28.58 37.12 -4.12
N GLU A 279 -29.18 37.84 -5.08
CA GLU A 279 -30.27 37.35 -5.91
C GLU A 279 -29.83 36.27 -6.90
N ASP A 280 -28.61 36.33 -7.45
CA ASP A 280 -28.04 35.29 -8.33
C ASP A 280 -27.75 33.99 -7.56
N GLU A 281 -27.28 34.08 -6.31
CA GLU A 281 -27.09 32.91 -5.45
C GLU A 281 -28.42 32.28 -5.02
N ILE A 282 -29.46 33.09 -4.79
CA ILE A 282 -30.81 32.60 -4.49
C ILE A 282 -31.42 31.91 -5.71
N ILE A 283 -31.22 32.45 -6.92
CA ILE A 283 -31.71 31.87 -8.18
C ILE A 283 -31.01 30.53 -8.47
N ILE A 284 -29.68 30.44 -8.27
CA ILE A 284 -28.93 29.19 -8.43
C ILE A 284 -29.40 28.14 -7.42
N THR A 285 -29.61 28.55 -6.16
CA THR A 285 -30.09 27.65 -5.10
C THR A 285 -31.51 27.16 -5.38
N GLN A 286 -32.42 28.03 -5.85
CA GLN A 286 -33.78 27.65 -6.24
C GLN A 286 -33.80 26.71 -7.44
N LYS A 287 -32.93 26.92 -8.43
CA LYS A 287 -32.85 26.07 -9.62
C LYS A 287 -32.32 24.67 -9.31
N ILE A 288 -31.35 24.55 -8.41
CA ILE A 288 -30.86 23.27 -7.88
C ILE A 288 -31.98 22.56 -7.10
N LEU A 289 -32.75 23.29 -6.30
CA LEU A 289 -33.86 22.72 -5.54
C LEU A 289 -35.05 22.28 -6.42
N GLU A 290 -35.34 23.01 -7.50
CA GLU A 290 -36.34 22.63 -8.50
C GLU A 290 -35.92 21.38 -9.28
N ASP A 291 -34.64 21.25 -9.65
CA ASP A 291 -34.14 20.07 -10.34
C ASP A 291 -34.07 18.84 -9.44
N LEU A 292 -33.85 18.99 -8.13
CA LEU A 292 -33.91 17.89 -7.15
C LEU A 292 -35.35 17.42 -6.84
N SER A 293 -36.36 18.19 -7.22
CA SER A 293 -37.78 17.82 -7.02
C SER A 293 -38.35 16.93 -8.14
N LYS A 294 -37.59 16.71 -9.22
CA LYS A 294 -38.00 15.90 -10.37
C LYS A 294 -37.58 14.43 -10.19
N PRO A 295 -38.49 13.44 -10.35
CA PRO A 295 -38.19 12.01 -10.17
C PRO A 295 -37.04 11.49 -11.04
N GLU A 296 -36.86 12.05 -12.24
CA GLU A 296 -35.81 11.67 -13.18
C GLU A 296 -34.38 12.06 -12.77
N ASN A 297 -34.18 12.92 -11.75
CA ASN A 297 -32.87 13.44 -11.34
C ASN A 297 -32.23 12.71 -10.13
N LEU A 298 -32.78 11.57 -9.71
CA LEU A 298 -32.28 10.78 -8.57
C LEU A 298 -30.90 10.11 -8.77
N LEU A 299 -30.28 10.26 -9.94
CA LEU A 299 -28.91 9.81 -10.22
C LEU A 299 -27.82 10.85 -9.87
N ALA A 300 -28.17 12.03 -9.37
CA ALA A 300 -27.23 13.13 -9.12
C ALA A 300 -26.69 13.21 -7.67
N VAL A 301 -26.39 12.06 -7.03
CA VAL A 301 -25.71 12.06 -5.71
C VAL A 301 -24.25 12.53 -5.84
N ASP A 302 -23.64 12.38 -7.02
CA ASP A 302 -22.23 12.75 -7.25
C ASP A 302 -21.99 14.28 -7.21
N ASN A 303 -23.02 15.11 -7.44
CA ASN A 303 -22.90 16.57 -7.39
C ASN A 303 -22.90 17.16 -5.96
N ILE A 304 -23.14 16.35 -4.92
CA ILE A 304 -23.16 16.80 -3.52
C ILE A 304 -21.72 16.94 -2.97
N LEU A 305 -20.72 16.34 -3.63
CA LEU A 305 -19.33 16.30 -3.14
C LEU A 305 -18.61 17.66 -3.19
N GLU A 306 -19.06 18.62 -4.01
CA GLU A 306 -18.47 19.95 -4.08
C GLU A 306 -18.88 20.88 -2.92
N CYS A 307 -19.97 20.57 -2.20
CA CYS A 307 -20.47 21.41 -1.10
C CYS A 307 -19.89 21.06 0.29
N ARG A 308 -18.92 20.13 0.35
CA ARG A 308 -18.39 19.54 1.60
C ARG A 308 -17.79 20.56 2.58
N ASN A 309 -17.42 21.75 2.11
CA ASN A 309 -16.76 22.78 2.91
C ASN A 309 -17.72 23.86 3.46
N ASN A 310 -19.04 23.75 3.23
CA ASN A 310 -20.02 24.71 3.76
C ASN A 310 -21.01 24.04 4.76
N PRO A 311 -20.81 24.22 6.08
CA PRO A 311 -21.65 23.63 7.12
C PRO A 311 -23.14 24.01 7.03
N GLU A 312 -23.44 25.18 6.48
CA GLU A 312 -24.81 25.72 6.40
C GLU A 312 -25.60 25.05 5.27
N ILE A 313 -24.93 24.74 4.15
CA ILE A 313 -25.50 23.95 3.05
C ILE A 313 -25.77 22.51 3.51
N ILE A 314 -24.82 21.89 4.23
CA ILE A 314 -25.00 20.53 4.79
C ILE A 314 -26.18 20.50 5.76
N LYS A 315 -26.32 21.51 6.63
CA LYS A 315 -27.45 21.62 7.54
C LYS A 315 -28.78 21.77 6.81
N ASN A 316 -28.85 22.62 5.79
CA ASN A 316 -30.08 22.83 5.01
C ASN A 316 -30.49 21.58 4.21
N ILE A 317 -29.53 20.87 3.61
CA ILE A 317 -29.77 19.58 2.93
C ILE A 317 -30.29 18.54 3.93
N THR A 318 -29.66 18.47 5.12
CA THR A 318 -30.07 17.54 6.19
C THR A 318 -31.48 17.86 6.70
N ASP A 319 -31.80 19.13 6.93
CA ASP A 319 -33.12 19.58 7.39
C ASP A 319 -34.20 19.36 6.33
N GLN A 320 -33.87 19.47 5.04
CA GLN A 320 -34.79 19.21 3.95
C GLN A 320 -35.02 17.71 3.75
N PHE A 321 -33.95 16.90 3.80
CA PHE A 321 -34.05 15.43 3.77
C PHE A 321 -34.91 14.90 4.93
N ASN A 322 -34.69 15.42 6.14
CA ASN A 322 -35.49 15.08 7.32
C ASN A 322 -36.96 15.51 7.20
N ARG A 323 -37.24 16.64 6.52
CA ARG A 323 -38.61 17.07 6.20
C ARG A 323 -39.27 16.14 5.19
N THR A 324 -38.55 15.71 4.15
CA THR A 324 -39.04 14.77 3.13
C THR A 324 -39.32 13.39 3.73
N LEU A 325 -38.48 12.92 4.64
CA LEU A 325 -38.69 11.70 5.43
C LEU A 325 -39.93 11.80 6.33
N LYS A 326 -40.10 12.91 7.05
CA LYS A 326 -41.29 13.15 7.90
C LYS A 326 -42.59 13.28 7.10
N ALA A 327 -42.50 13.75 5.85
CA ALA A 327 -43.65 13.88 4.96
C ALA A 327 -44.08 12.54 4.32
N GLY A 328 -43.30 11.46 4.47
CA GLY A 328 -43.64 10.14 3.93
C GLY A 328 -43.45 10.00 2.41
N ASN A 329 -42.65 10.88 1.79
CA ASN A 329 -42.56 11.01 0.32
C ASN A 329 -41.32 10.33 -0.30
N LEU A 330 -40.63 9.45 0.42
CA LEU A 330 -39.47 8.74 -0.12
C LEU A 330 -39.90 7.39 -0.72
N VAL A 331 -39.92 7.29 -2.06
CA VAL A 331 -40.13 6.03 -2.79
C VAL A 331 -38.79 5.59 -3.39
N LEU A 332 -38.29 4.44 -2.95
CA LEU A 332 -37.15 3.76 -3.57
C LEU A 332 -37.67 2.44 -4.16
N ASN A 333 -37.55 2.27 -5.48
CA ASN A 333 -37.92 1.06 -6.23
C ASN A 333 -39.30 0.48 -5.90
N GLY A 334 -40.36 1.28 -6.03
CA GLY A 334 -41.73 0.77 -6.21
C GLY A 334 -42.38 0.10 -5.00
N SER A 335 -41.83 0.22 -3.79
CA SER A 335 -42.51 -0.23 -2.55
C SER A 335 -42.75 0.93 -1.59
N VAL A 336 -44.01 1.11 -1.19
CA VAL A 336 -44.45 2.13 -0.24
C VAL A 336 -43.99 1.75 1.17
N VAL A 337 -43.23 2.62 1.84
CA VAL A 337 -42.94 2.50 3.27
C VAL A 337 -43.96 3.35 4.04
N VAL A 338 -44.82 2.71 4.84
CA VAL A 338 -45.85 3.39 5.65
C VAL A 338 -45.36 3.70 7.06
N LYS A 339 -45.61 4.96 7.45
CA LYS A 339 -45.78 5.60 8.78
C LYS A 339 -44.93 5.17 9.98
N SER A 340 -44.33 6.20 10.57
CA SER A 340 -43.82 6.31 11.93
C SER A 340 -44.78 5.77 13.00
N ALA A 341 -44.42 4.65 13.63
CA ALA A 341 -44.55 4.39 15.06
C ALA A 341 -43.86 3.06 15.40
N GLY A 342 -42.79 3.11 16.19
CA GLY A 342 -42.07 1.92 16.67
C GLY A 342 -40.97 1.43 15.72
N ILE A 343 -39.71 1.63 16.12
CA ILE A 343 -38.55 1.05 15.44
C ILE A 343 -38.47 -0.42 15.90
N GLU A 344 -39.05 -1.34 15.13
CA GLU A 344 -38.81 -2.77 15.30
C GLU A 344 -37.81 -3.28 14.23
N PRO A 345 -36.81 -4.11 14.62
CA PRO A 345 -35.84 -4.73 13.72
C PRO A 345 -36.41 -5.41 12.46
N SER A 346 -37.67 -5.85 12.50
CA SER A 346 -38.36 -6.54 11.41
C SER A 346 -38.62 -5.70 10.16
N ASN A 347 -38.40 -4.38 10.20
CA ASN A 347 -38.73 -3.46 9.10
C ASN A 347 -37.62 -3.30 8.04
N TYR A 348 -36.46 -3.95 8.19
CA TYR A 348 -35.32 -3.82 7.26
C TYR A 348 -34.83 -5.12 6.59
N PRO A 349 -35.69 -6.07 6.19
CA PRO A 349 -35.25 -7.34 5.61
C PRO A 349 -34.52 -7.18 4.27
N TRP A 350 -34.84 -6.14 3.50
CA TRP A 350 -34.30 -5.91 2.16
C TRP A 350 -32.82 -5.47 2.13
N ILE A 351 -32.32 -4.85 3.21
CA ILE A 351 -30.90 -4.46 3.31
C ILE A 351 -30.00 -5.70 3.41
N LEU A 352 -30.49 -6.76 4.05
CA LEU A 352 -29.74 -7.98 4.31
C LEU A 352 -29.96 -9.06 3.23
N SER A 353 -31.11 -9.05 2.54
CA SER A 353 -31.44 -10.00 1.47
C SER A 353 -31.07 -9.52 0.05
N SER A 354 -30.46 -8.35 -0.07
CA SER A 354 -30.06 -7.78 -1.37
C SER A 354 -28.87 -8.54 -1.95
N ALA A 355 -29.09 -9.30 -3.03
CA ALA A 355 -28.02 -9.88 -3.85
C ALA A 355 -27.24 -8.82 -4.67
N ASP A 356 -27.67 -7.55 -4.62
CA ASP A 356 -27.03 -6.44 -5.32
C ASP A 356 -25.98 -5.76 -4.42
N ASP A 357 -24.70 -6.06 -4.68
CA ASP A 357 -23.54 -5.47 -3.99
C ASP A 357 -23.52 -3.93 -4.07
N LYS A 358 -24.12 -3.34 -5.11
CA LYS A 358 -24.15 -1.89 -5.30
C LYS A 358 -25.15 -1.22 -4.35
N ALA A 359 -26.31 -1.84 -4.13
CA ALA A 359 -27.31 -1.36 -3.18
C ALA A 359 -26.81 -1.47 -1.73
N PHE A 360 -26.15 -2.57 -1.38
CA PHE A 360 -25.55 -2.78 -0.07
C PHE A 360 -24.40 -1.78 0.19
N SER A 361 -23.49 -1.60 -0.76
CA SER A 361 -22.39 -0.62 -0.68
C SER A 361 -22.91 0.82 -0.56
N THR A 362 -23.96 1.17 -1.30
CA THR A 362 -24.60 2.49 -1.22
C THR A 362 -25.23 2.73 0.16
N ALA A 363 -25.93 1.74 0.73
CA ALA A 363 -26.50 1.84 2.08
C ALA A 363 -25.40 2.05 3.14
N ILE A 364 -24.31 1.28 3.08
CA ILE A 364 -23.16 1.44 3.99
C ILE A 364 -22.48 2.81 3.81
N ARG A 365 -22.35 3.32 2.58
CA ARG A 365 -21.81 4.66 2.30
C ARG A 365 -22.72 5.76 2.85
N SER A 366 -24.04 5.66 2.67
CA SER A 366 -24.96 6.62 3.27
C SER A 366 -24.83 6.62 4.80
N MET A 367 -24.56 5.48 5.43
CA MET A 367 -24.33 5.42 6.89
C MET A 367 -23.07 6.15 7.36
N SER A 368 -22.01 6.30 6.56
CA SER A 368 -20.82 7.05 6.98
C SER A 368 -21.13 8.55 7.13
N LEU A 369 -22.12 9.06 6.39
CA LEU A 369 -22.60 10.43 6.46
C LEU A 369 -23.44 10.70 7.74
N PHE A 370 -24.06 9.68 8.33
CA PHE A 370 -24.97 9.83 9.48
C PHE A 370 -24.32 9.61 10.87
N GLY A 371 -23.00 9.41 10.96
CA GLY A 371 -22.25 9.37 12.21
C GLY A 371 -22.87 8.51 13.33
N ASN A 372 -22.92 9.06 14.55
CA ASN A 372 -23.43 8.43 15.78
C ASN A 372 -24.97 8.51 15.97
N SER A 373 -25.73 8.64 14.89
CA SER A 373 -27.20 8.74 14.94
C SER A 373 -27.87 7.51 15.59
N LEU A 374 -29.11 7.70 16.06
CA LEU A 374 -29.92 6.65 16.69
C LEU A 374 -30.22 5.52 15.69
N GLU A 375 -30.39 5.89 14.43
CA GLU A 375 -30.65 5.03 13.28
C GLU A 375 -29.44 4.14 12.95
N ALA A 376 -28.22 4.68 13.01
CA ALA A 376 -26.99 3.91 12.86
C ALA A 376 -26.83 2.87 13.98
N LYS A 377 -27.22 3.21 15.22
CA LYS A 377 -27.21 2.29 16.37
C LYS A 377 -28.28 1.20 16.26
N ALA A 378 -29.48 1.54 15.82
CA ALA A 378 -30.57 0.58 15.62
C ALA A 378 -30.20 -0.45 14.54
N LEU A 379 -29.69 0.00 13.39
CA LEU A 379 -29.25 -0.90 12.32
C LEU A 379 -28.01 -1.72 12.74
N PHE A 380 -27.11 -1.18 13.56
CA PHE A 380 -26.02 -1.95 14.15
C PHE A 380 -26.53 -3.10 15.05
N ASN A 381 -27.55 -2.86 15.87
CA ASN A 381 -28.16 -3.93 16.66
C ASN A 381 -28.77 -5.01 15.76
N VAL A 382 -29.42 -4.61 14.65
CA VAL A 382 -29.89 -5.55 13.62
C VAL A 382 -28.72 -6.35 13.02
N LEU A 383 -27.63 -5.71 12.61
CA LEU A 383 -26.45 -6.39 12.06
C LEU A 383 -25.81 -7.34 13.08
N LYS A 384 -25.68 -6.90 14.34
CA LYS A 384 -25.14 -7.69 15.45
C LYS A 384 -25.99 -8.93 15.76
N GLU A 385 -27.31 -8.78 15.76
CA GLU A 385 -28.26 -9.90 15.93
C GLU A 385 -28.19 -10.88 14.75
N ASN A 386 -27.85 -10.40 13.55
CA ASN A 386 -27.78 -11.19 12.32
C ASN A 386 -26.38 -11.74 11.98
N ILE A 387 -25.32 -11.41 12.72
CA ILE A 387 -23.98 -12.05 12.58
C ILE A 387 -24.07 -13.57 12.81
N ASN A 388 -25.01 -14.02 13.63
CA ASN A 388 -25.26 -15.44 13.90
C ASN A 388 -26.40 -16.01 13.04
N SER A 389 -26.82 -15.32 11.97
CA SER A 389 -27.86 -15.81 11.08
C SER A 389 -27.48 -17.16 10.44
N ASN A 390 -28.47 -18.05 10.34
CA ASN A 390 -28.33 -19.31 9.60
C ASN A 390 -28.29 -19.08 8.08
N ASP A 391 -28.73 -17.92 7.60
CA ASP A 391 -28.65 -17.50 6.20
C ASP A 391 -27.25 -16.99 5.86
N LYS A 392 -26.62 -17.59 4.84
CA LYS A 392 -25.24 -17.33 4.46
C LYS A 392 -25.01 -15.89 3.99
N ASP A 393 -25.92 -15.34 3.19
CA ASP A 393 -25.74 -14.04 2.54
C ASP A 393 -26.01 -12.90 3.53
N ILE A 394 -27.06 -13.04 4.35
CA ILE A 394 -27.36 -12.11 5.45
C ILE A 394 -26.16 -12.00 6.41
N ARG A 395 -25.56 -13.14 6.75
CA ARG A 395 -24.41 -13.19 7.66
C ARG A 395 -23.14 -12.60 7.04
N ILE A 396 -22.85 -12.89 5.77
CA ILE A 396 -21.69 -12.32 5.05
C ILE A 396 -21.84 -10.80 4.95
N ASN A 397 -23.03 -10.30 4.64
CA ASN A 397 -23.31 -8.87 4.55
C ASN A 397 -23.26 -8.20 5.94
N ALA A 398 -23.84 -8.82 6.97
CA ALA A 398 -23.72 -8.34 8.35
C ALA A 398 -22.26 -8.25 8.82
N PHE A 399 -21.44 -9.23 8.42
CA PHE A 399 -20.00 -9.26 8.69
C PHE A 399 -19.24 -8.16 7.93
N ARG A 400 -19.45 -8.03 6.61
CA ARG A 400 -18.89 -6.94 5.79
C ARG A 400 -19.22 -5.57 6.39
N ALA A 401 -20.46 -5.35 6.83
CA ALA A 401 -20.88 -4.11 7.49
C ALA A 401 -20.15 -3.86 8.82
N ALA A 402 -19.97 -4.90 9.65
CA ALA A 402 -19.27 -4.80 10.93
C ALA A 402 -17.77 -4.50 10.76
N LEU A 403 -17.14 -5.05 9.71
CA LEU A 403 -15.74 -4.79 9.35
C LEU A 403 -15.52 -3.40 8.75
N LEU A 404 -16.50 -2.86 8.03
CA LEU A 404 -16.41 -1.53 7.42
C LEU A 404 -16.57 -0.39 8.45
N LYS A 405 -16.96 -0.68 9.70
CA LYS A 405 -17.07 0.31 10.79
C LYS A 405 -16.54 -0.22 12.14
N PRO A 406 -15.21 -0.42 12.28
CA PRO A 406 -14.57 -0.86 13.54
C PRO A 406 -14.82 0.08 14.72
N GLU A 407 -15.08 1.36 14.44
CA GLU A 407 -15.43 2.40 15.41
C GLU A 407 -16.66 2.05 16.25
N LEU A 408 -17.53 1.15 15.76
CA LEU A 408 -18.73 0.70 16.47
C LEU A 408 -18.45 -0.37 17.54
N LEU A 409 -17.28 -1.03 17.49
CA LEU A 409 -16.85 -2.02 18.48
C LEU A 409 -15.87 -1.44 19.51
N SER A 410 -15.10 -0.41 19.14
CA SER A 410 -14.18 0.29 20.04
C SER A 410 -14.88 1.34 20.88
N LYS A 411 -14.53 1.47 22.17
CA LYS A 411 -14.98 2.60 22.99
C LYS A 411 -14.27 3.88 22.55
N PRO A 412 -14.93 5.06 22.65
CA PRO A 412 -14.25 6.34 22.48
C PRO A 412 -13.03 6.45 23.41
N GLY A 413 -11.86 6.72 22.85
CA GLY A 413 -10.58 6.76 23.59
C GLY A 413 -9.72 5.49 23.49
N ASP A 414 -10.25 4.39 22.95
CA ASP A 414 -9.45 3.19 22.72
C ASP A 414 -8.37 3.46 21.67
N THR A 415 -7.14 3.03 21.96
CA THR A 415 -5.98 3.12 21.04
C THR A 415 -5.97 2.02 19.97
N TYR A 416 -6.92 1.07 20.06
CA TYR A 416 -6.97 -0.12 19.22
C TYR A 416 -8.38 -0.32 18.64
N GLU A 417 -8.45 -0.87 17.43
CA GLU A 417 -9.69 -1.29 16.77
C GLU A 417 -9.84 -2.80 16.93
N SER A 418 -11.05 -3.27 17.26
CA SER A 418 -11.32 -4.71 17.40
C SER A 418 -12.27 -5.20 16.32
N TYR A 419 -12.01 -6.37 15.78
CA TYR A 419 -12.84 -7.05 14.81
C TYR A 419 -13.13 -8.48 15.27
N LEU A 420 -14.32 -8.97 14.95
CA LEU A 420 -14.75 -10.34 15.25
C LEU A 420 -14.76 -11.13 13.95
N PHE A 421 -13.85 -12.08 13.80
CA PHE A 421 -13.78 -12.98 12.67
C PHE A 421 -14.58 -14.24 12.98
N PRO A 422 -15.62 -14.57 12.19
CA PRO A 422 -16.30 -15.83 12.37
C PRO A 422 -15.28 -16.96 12.13
N CYS A 423 -15.10 -17.81 13.13
CA CYS A 423 -14.47 -19.10 12.92
C CYS A 423 -15.34 -19.83 11.90
N LYS A 424 -14.81 -20.02 10.70
CA LYS A 424 -15.44 -20.85 9.68
C LYS A 424 -14.39 -21.76 9.09
N THR A 425 -14.80 -23.00 8.84
CA THR A 425 -14.04 -23.99 8.09
C THR A 425 -13.96 -23.60 6.61
N LEU A 426 -13.04 -24.23 5.85
CA LEU A 426 -12.72 -23.88 4.46
C LEU A 426 -13.86 -23.84 3.43
N PRO A 427 -15.05 -24.50 3.56
CA PRO A 427 -16.01 -24.53 2.46
C PRO A 427 -16.45 -23.15 1.96
N ASP A 428 -16.42 -22.12 2.82
CA ASP A 428 -16.71 -20.73 2.43
C ASP A 428 -15.45 -19.93 1.99
N LEU A 429 -14.25 -20.45 2.26
CA LEU A 429 -12.95 -19.92 1.81
C LEU A 429 -12.49 -20.56 0.48
N ALA A 430 -13.36 -21.31 -0.21
CA ALA A 430 -13.10 -22.00 -1.48
C ALA A 430 -12.69 -21.08 -2.66
N MET A 431 -12.54 -19.78 -2.41
CA MET A 431 -12.05 -18.80 -3.39
C MET A 431 -10.51 -18.68 -3.40
N PHE A 432 -9.77 -19.34 -2.49
CA PHE A 432 -8.33 -19.08 -2.35
C PHE A 432 -7.46 -20.22 -2.89
N GLU A 433 -6.55 -19.88 -3.79
CA GLU A 433 -5.52 -20.78 -4.28
C GLU A 433 -4.45 -21.00 -3.20
N LEU A 434 -4.65 -22.03 -2.36
CA LEU A 434 -3.59 -22.59 -1.53
C LEU A 434 -2.71 -23.50 -2.38
N ASN A 435 -1.40 -23.51 -2.11
CA ASN A 435 -0.58 -24.57 -2.71
C ASN A 435 -1.02 -25.96 -2.19
N PRO A 436 -0.78 -27.04 -2.95
CA PRO A 436 -1.31 -28.37 -2.61
C PRO A 436 -0.92 -28.90 -1.22
N LYS A 437 0.27 -28.55 -0.71
CA LYS A 437 0.72 -28.98 0.63
C LYS A 437 -0.05 -28.25 1.74
N LYS A 438 -0.24 -26.93 1.58
CA LYS A 438 -0.98 -26.09 2.54
C LYS A 438 -2.46 -26.42 2.53
N GLU A 439 -3.02 -26.70 1.36
CA GLU A 439 -4.39 -27.20 1.24
C GLU A 439 -4.58 -28.53 1.98
N ALA A 440 -3.65 -29.48 1.83
CA ALA A 440 -3.70 -30.77 2.51
C ALA A 440 -3.59 -30.62 4.04
N LEU A 441 -2.66 -29.79 4.52
CA LEU A 441 -2.52 -29.48 5.95
C LEU A 441 -3.78 -28.81 6.51
N PHE A 442 -4.39 -27.88 5.77
CA PHE A 442 -5.61 -27.21 6.22
C PHE A 442 -6.80 -28.17 6.26
N LYS A 443 -6.92 -29.06 5.28
CA LYS A 443 -7.91 -30.15 5.31
C LYS A 443 -7.73 -31.01 6.54
N GLN A 444 -6.49 -31.40 6.85
CA GLN A 444 -6.19 -32.17 8.06
C GLN A 444 -6.51 -31.39 9.34
N GLN A 445 -6.17 -30.09 9.40
CA GLN A 445 -6.51 -29.21 10.51
C GLN A 445 -8.02 -29.20 10.79
N ASN A 446 -8.87 -29.07 9.76
CA ASN A 446 -10.33 -29.10 9.92
C ASN A 446 -10.84 -30.46 10.40
N ILE A 447 -10.24 -31.57 9.92
CA ILE A 447 -10.61 -32.91 10.39
C ILE A 447 -10.33 -33.03 11.88
N LEU A 448 -9.12 -32.66 12.32
CA LEU A 448 -8.74 -32.68 13.73
C LEU A 448 -9.66 -31.79 14.57
N TYR A 449 -10.00 -30.61 14.05
CA TYR A 449 -10.92 -29.70 14.71
C TYR A 449 -12.33 -30.30 14.88
N ALA A 450 -12.89 -30.87 13.82
CA ALA A 450 -14.19 -31.51 13.86
C ALA A 450 -14.21 -32.71 14.83
N GLU A 451 -13.12 -33.48 14.88
CA GLU A 451 -12.95 -34.54 15.88
C GLU A 451 -12.96 -33.99 17.31
N HIS A 452 -12.23 -32.91 17.62
CA HIS A 452 -12.28 -32.31 18.95
C HIS A 452 -13.69 -31.85 19.34
N ARG A 453 -14.41 -31.22 18.39
CA ARG A 453 -15.76 -30.72 18.62
C ARG A 453 -16.79 -31.85 18.80
N SER A 454 -16.67 -32.96 18.09
CA SER A 454 -17.59 -34.09 18.21
C SER A 454 -17.49 -34.78 19.58
N HIS A 455 -16.30 -34.79 20.20
CA HIS A 455 -16.10 -35.36 21.53
C HIS A 455 -16.58 -34.44 22.66
N ALA A 456 -16.71 -33.13 22.40
CA ALA A 456 -17.08 -32.15 23.43
C ALA A 456 -18.58 -32.15 23.82
N ASN A 457 -19.44 -32.95 23.16
CA ASN A 457 -20.90 -33.04 23.40
C ASN A 457 -21.65 -31.69 23.42
N ALA A 458 -21.06 -30.62 22.90
CA ALA A 458 -21.58 -29.27 23.05
C ALA A 458 -21.87 -28.67 21.66
N PRO A 459 -23.16 -28.40 21.33
CA PRO A 459 -23.52 -27.60 20.16
C PRO A 459 -23.25 -26.13 20.50
N VAL A 460 -21.99 -25.75 20.45
CA VAL A 460 -21.56 -24.38 20.77
C VAL A 460 -21.24 -23.70 19.47
N ALA A 461 -22.03 -22.68 19.14
CA ALA A 461 -21.69 -21.73 18.08
C ALA A 461 -20.23 -21.30 18.29
N GLU A 462 -19.40 -21.50 17.26
CA GLU A 462 -17.97 -21.21 17.35
C GLU A 462 -17.79 -19.74 17.77
N PRO A 463 -17.19 -19.46 18.94
CA PRO A 463 -16.96 -18.08 19.31
C PRO A 463 -16.05 -17.45 18.26
N PRO A 464 -16.41 -16.28 17.69
CA PRO A 464 -15.58 -15.64 16.68
C PRO A 464 -14.20 -15.32 17.26
N LEU A 465 -13.15 -15.49 16.45
CA LEU A 465 -11.82 -14.99 16.80
C LEU A 465 -11.88 -13.48 16.89
N LYS A 466 -11.37 -12.93 17.99
CA LYS A 466 -11.30 -11.49 18.16
C LYS A 466 -9.89 -11.04 17.82
N ALA A 467 -9.76 -10.15 16.84
CA ALA A 467 -8.46 -9.54 16.53
C ALA A 467 -8.48 -8.04 16.77
N PHE A 468 -7.38 -7.52 17.29
CA PHE A 468 -7.18 -6.12 17.61
C PHE A 468 -6.04 -5.55 16.78
N PHE A 469 -6.26 -4.35 16.24
CA PHE A 469 -5.36 -3.65 15.36
C PHE A 469 -5.02 -2.29 15.92
N SER A 470 -3.80 -1.83 15.66
CA SER A 470 -3.36 -0.51 16.06
C SER A 470 -4.06 0.57 15.24
N LYS A 471 -4.67 1.56 15.91
CA LYS A 471 -5.20 2.75 15.24
C LYS A 471 -4.07 3.55 14.61
N ALA A 472 -4.40 4.31 13.57
CA ALA A 472 -3.43 5.12 12.84
C ALA A 472 -2.62 6.05 13.76
N ALA A 473 -3.30 6.77 14.66
CA ALA A 473 -2.65 7.67 15.60
C ALA A 473 -1.68 6.96 16.55
N THR A 474 -1.98 5.72 16.95
CA THR A 474 -1.08 4.92 17.78
C THR A 474 0.16 4.53 17.01
N VAL A 475 0.02 4.11 15.75
CA VAL A 475 1.16 3.79 14.88
C VAL A 475 2.02 5.03 14.61
N ASP A 476 1.39 6.18 14.33
CA ASP A 476 2.09 7.45 14.13
C ASP A 476 2.86 7.88 15.40
N SER A 477 2.30 7.65 16.58
CA SER A 477 3.00 7.90 17.85
C SER A 477 4.27 7.06 18.02
N TYR A 478 4.31 5.83 17.49
CA TYR A 478 5.53 5.01 17.50
C TYR A 478 6.54 5.46 16.46
N ARG A 479 6.08 5.90 15.27
CA ARG A 479 6.93 6.51 14.25
C ARG A 479 7.67 7.74 14.79
N ASP A 480 6.96 8.59 15.52
CA ASP A 480 7.48 9.86 16.01
C ASP A 480 8.34 9.70 17.29
N GLY A 481 8.47 8.48 17.82
CA GLY A 481 9.28 8.19 18.99
C GLY A 481 8.66 8.65 20.31
N ASN A 482 7.40 9.06 20.34
CA ASN A 482 6.75 9.60 21.54
C ASN A 482 6.67 8.58 22.70
N HIS A 483 6.71 7.28 22.40
CA HIS A 483 6.76 6.23 23.41
C HIS A 483 8.10 6.20 24.17
N LEU A 484 9.15 6.77 23.59
CA LEU A 484 10.49 6.80 24.20
C LEU A 484 10.58 7.79 25.36
N GLU A 485 9.70 8.78 25.40
CA GLU A 485 9.64 9.83 26.41
C GLU A 485 8.74 9.46 27.61
N LYS A 486 8.10 8.28 27.58
CA LYS A 486 7.21 7.84 28.66
C LYS A 486 8.00 7.38 29.89
N GLU A 487 7.42 7.63 31.07
CA GLU A 487 7.91 7.08 32.33
C GLU A 487 7.89 5.54 32.28
N ILE A 488 8.96 4.96 32.82
CA ILE A 488 9.16 3.53 32.88
C ILE A 488 8.31 2.98 34.02
N GLY A 489 7.50 1.95 33.75
CA GLY A 489 6.78 1.22 34.81
C GLY A 489 7.74 0.60 35.83
N ASP A 490 7.23 0.11 36.96
CA ASP A 490 8.06 -0.52 37.99
C ASP A 490 8.81 -1.76 37.42
N PRO A 491 10.13 -1.65 37.18
CA PRO A 491 10.88 -2.64 36.42
C PRO A 491 11.08 -3.95 37.19
N ASP A 492 10.93 -3.92 38.52
CA ASP A 492 11.06 -5.08 39.38
C ASP A 492 9.86 -6.03 39.27
N GLN A 493 8.77 -5.60 38.64
CA GLN A 493 7.55 -6.41 38.49
C GLN A 493 7.61 -7.42 37.36
N CYS A 494 8.53 -7.25 36.40
CA CYS A 494 8.65 -8.15 35.26
C CYS A 494 9.66 -9.26 35.54
N LYS A 495 9.14 -10.47 35.78
CA LYS A 495 9.95 -11.68 35.90
C LYS A 495 10.42 -12.14 34.52
N VAL A 496 11.71 -12.43 34.40
CA VAL A 496 12.27 -13.05 33.20
C VAL A 496 12.48 -14.54 33.46
N SER A 497 11.97 -15.37 32.56
CA SER A 497 12.15 -16.82 32.57
C SER A 497 12.74 -17.28 31.24
N SER A 498 13.60 -18.30 31.27
CA SER A 498 14.08 -19.00 30.08
C SER A 498 13.52 -20.41 30.06
N ASP A 499 12.99 -20.82 28.92
CA ASP A 499 12.46 -22.17 28.70
C ASP A 499 13.22 -22.81 27.52
N PRO A 500 13.88 -23.97 27.72
CA PRO A 500 14.57 -24.67 26.65
C PRO A 500 13.62 -25.29 25.62
N ASP A 501 12.34 -25.47 25.97
CA ASP A 501 11.38 -26.06 25.07
C ASP A 501 10.90 -25.00 24.07
N PHE A 502 11.27 -25.23 22.81
CA PHE A 502 10.77 -24.45 21.70
C PHE A 502 9.25 -24.57 21.66
N TYR A 503 8.60 -23.43 21.43
CA TYR A 503 7.16 -23.14 21.43
C TYR A 503 6.17 -24.30 21.18
N PHE A 504 6.53 -25.25 20.31
CA PHE A 504 5.66 -26.32 19.83
C PHE A 504 5.66 -27.61 20.68
N ALA A 505 6.57 -27.75 21.66
CA ALA A 505 6.90 -29.04 22.25
C ALA A 505 6.51 -29.25 23.71
N SER A 506 5.86 -28.29 24.40
CA SER A 506 5.59 -28.46 25.83
C SER A 506 4.67 -29.66 26.07
N LYS A 507 5.28 -30.75 26.56
CA LYS A 507 4.58 -31.95 26.98
C LYS A 507 3.94 -31.62 28.32
N LYS A 508 2.65 -31.30 28.29
CA LYS A 508 1.79 -30.95 29.41
C LYS A 508 1.90 -29.47 29.79
N SER A 509 0.83 -28.72 29.51
CA SER A 509 0.39 -27.70 30.47
C SER A 509 0.42 -28.37 31.85
N PRO A 510 1.03 -27.76 32.89
CA PRO A 510 0.95 -28.33 34.22
C PRO A 510 -0.54 -28.49 34.51
N GLY A 511 -1.00 -29.73 34.49
CA GLY A 511 -2.37 -30.04 34.86
C GLY A 511 -2.62 -29.36 36.20
N ALA A 512 -3.87 -28.97 36.42
CA ALA A 512 -4.40 -28.61 37.72
C ALA A 512 -4.31 -29.81 38.70
N GLY A 513 -3.12 -30.37 38.87
CA GLY A 513 -2.77 -31.36 39.85
C GLY A 513 -2.80 -30.65 41.19
N ALA A 514 -3.81 -31.02 41.97
CA ALA A 514 -4.04 -30.59 43.32
C ALA A 514 -2.78 -30.78 44.19
N ALA A 515 -1.90 -29.77 44.21
CA ALA A 515 -0.83 -29.70 45.18
C ALA A 515 -1.37 -29.05 46.46
N SER A 516 -1.47 -29.89 47.49
CA SER A 516 -1.73 -29.63 48.89
C SER A 516 -1.28 -28.25 49.42
N VAL A 517 -2.27 -27.39 49.64
CA VAL A 517 -2.47 -26.36 50.69
C VAL A 517 -1.24 -25.98 51.54
N SER A 518 -0.55 -24.93 51.11
CA SER A 518 -0.27 -23.78 51.99
C SER A 518 -1.07 -22.61 51.41
N GLN A 519 -1.75 -21.82 52.26
CA GLN A 519 -2.81 -20.91 51.82
C GLN A 519 -2.34 -19.98 50.69
N PRO A 520 -2.90 -20.12 49.47
CA PRO A 520 -2.46 -19.29 48.36
C PRO A 520 -3.07 -17.90 48.54
N VAL A 521 -2.21 -16.89 48.60
CA VAL A 521 -2.61 -15.51 48.27
C VAL A 521 -3.38 -15.59 46.94
N PRO A 522 -4.59 -15.00 46.82
CA PRO A 522 -5.35 -15.06 45.58
C PRO A 522 -4.51 -14.41 44.47
N ARG A 523 -3.91 -15.24 43.61
CA ARG A 523 -3.17 -14.76 42.45
C ARG A 523 -4.17 -14.27 41.42
N LYS A 524 -3.87 -13.15 40.77
CA LYS A 524 -4.65 -12.68 39.64
C LYS A 524 -4.66 -13.76 38.56
N PRO A 525 -5.78 -13.92 37.81
CA PRO A 525 -5.79 -14.80 36.64
C PRO A 525 -4.68 -14.38 35.66
N VAL A 526 -4.00 -15.35 35.06
CA VAL A 526 -2.92 -15.09 34.09
C VAL A 526 -3.54 -14.92 32.70
N TYR A 527 -3.15 -13.86 32.01
CA TYR A 527 -3.45 -13.62 30.61
C TYR A 527 -2.20 -13.94 29.78
N GLU A 528 -2.19 -15.12 29.16
CA GLU A 528 -1.06 -15.62 28.38
C GLU A 528 -1.17 -15.18 26.92
N VAL A 529 -0.09 -14.66 26.38
CA VAL A 529 0.02 -14.21 24.99
C VAL A 529 1.32 -14.73 24.39
N HIS A 530 1.20 -15.28 23.20
CA HIS A 530 2.27 -15.89 22.44
C HIS A 530 2.68 -15.00 21.27
N VAL A 531 3.97 -14.75 21.11
CA VAL A 531 4.47 -13.90 20.03
C VAL A 531 4.56 -14.70 18.73
N ASP A 532 3.88 -14.20 17.70
CA ASP A 532 4.07 -14.62 16.31
C ASP A 532 5.13 -13.72 15.66
N PHE A 533 6.21 -14.33 15.15
CA PHE A 533 7.33 -13.65 14.49
C PHE A 533 6.95 -13.31 13.05
N ALA A 534 5.94 -12.46 12.95
CA ALA A 534 5.23 -12.21 11.74
C ALA A 534 6.11 -11.59 10.65
N ASN A 535 5.71 -11.81 9.40
CA ASN A 535 6.12 -10.95 8.31
C ASN A 535 5.36 -9.62 8.38
N SER A 536 5.77 -8.63 7.58
CA SER A 536 5.04 -7.34 7.49
C SER A 536 3.58 -7.52 7.09
N CYS A 537 3.27 -8.62 6.42
CA CYS A 537 1.92 -9.08 6.10
C CYS A 537 1.60 -10.30 6.96
N LEU A 538 0.47 -10.26 7.68
CA LEU A 538 0.07 -11.35 8.57
C LEU A 538 -0.01 -12.70 7.82
N GLY A 539 0.56 -13.74 8.43
CA GLY A 539 0.66 -15.08 7.87
C GLY A 539 1.77 -15.24 6.82
N GLY A 540 2.54 -14.18 6.54
CA GLY A 540 3.70 -14.21 5.67
C GLY A 540 3.45 -14.93 4.34
N SER A 541 4.22 -15.99 4.10
CA SER A 541 4.13 -16.78 2.87
C SER A 541 3.25 -18.03 3.00
N TRP A 542 2.49 -18.16 4.10
CA TRP A 542 1.72 -19.35 4.46
C TRP A 542 0.86 -19.93 3.34
N LYS A 543 0.21 -19.08 2.51
CA LYS A 543 -0.63 -19.54 1.39
C LYS A 543 0.16 -20.10 0.20
N ARG A 544 1.24 -19.40 -0.18
CA ARG A 544 1.85 -19.51 -1.51
C ARG A 544 3.06 -20.42 -1.50
N ASP A 545 3.90 -20.30 -0.48
CA ASP A 545 5.20 -20.94 -0.47
C ASP A 545 5.21 -22.19 0.42
N ASN A 546 6.17 -23.09 0.15
CA ASN A 546 6.46 -24.23 1.02
C ASN A 546 7.34 -23.84 2.21
N ASN A 547 7.32 -22.58 2.62
CA ASN A 547 8.04 -22.14 3.81
C ASN A 547 7.27 -22.57 5.07
N PHE A 548 8.03 -23.06 6.03
CA PHE A 548 7.55 -23.46 7.36
C PHE A 548 8.49 -22.86 8.41
N ALA A 549 8.59 -21.53 8.42
CA ALA A 549 9.18 -20.82 9.54
C ALA A 549 8.15 -20.72 10.68
N GLN A 550 8.48 -20.01 11.75
CA GLN A 550 7.63 -19.96 12.95
C GLN A 550 6.21 -19.47 12.62
N GLU A 551 6.05 -18.34 11.93
CA GLU A 551 4.73 -17.80 11.53
C GLU A 551 3.93 -18.83 10.71
N GLU A 552 4.48 -19.38 9.63
CA GLU A 552 3.71 -20.33 8.80
C GLU A 552 3.33 -21.61 9.55
N ILE A 553 4.12 -22.04 10.54
CA ILE A 553 3.77 -23.18 11.39
C ILE A 553 2.60 -22.81 12.31
N VAL A 554 2.64 -21.64 12.96
CA VAL A 554 1.55 -21.16 13.83
C VAL A 554 0.21 -21.15 13.12
N PHE A 555 0.18 -20.64 11.89
CA PHE A 555 -1.04 -20.59 11.08
C PHE A 555 -1.52 -21.97 10.62
N THR A 556 -0.61 -22.95 10.57
CA THR A 556 -0.92 -24.35 10.23
C THR A 556 -1.43 -25.13 11.45
N GLU A 557 -1.01 -24.78 12.66
CA GLU A 557 -1.44 -25.46 13.89
C GLU A 557 -2.76 -24.94 14.45
N ASN A 558 -3.10 -23.67 14.18
CA ASN A 558 -4.24 -22.99 14.78
C ASN A 558 -5.37 -22.76 13.78
N VAL A 559 -6.56 -23.25 14.14
CA VAL A 559 -7.80 -23.07 13.38
C VAL A 559 -8.17 -21.59 13.37
N GLY A 560 -8.58 -21.10 12.21
CA GLY A 560 -9.03 -19.72 12.02
C GLY A 560 -7.92 -18.69 11.82
N LEU A 561 -6.68 -18.92 12.27
CA LEU A 561 -5.56 -18.00 11.96
C LEU A 561 -5.31 -17.92 10.45
N GLY A 562 -5.29 -19.08 9.75
CA GLY A 562 -5.21 -19.12 8.29
C GLY A 562 -6.34 -18.36 7.60
N ALA A 563 -7.54 -18.36 8.18
CA ALA A 563 -8.68 -17.61 7.66
C ALA A 563 -8.49 -16.09 7.87
N ILE A 564 -8.01 -15.67 9.04
CA ILE A 564 -7.68 -14.26 9.32
C ILE A 564 -6.58 -13.78 8.37
N ALA A 565 -5.46 -14.52 8.22
CA ALA A 565 -4.43 -14.18 7.23
C ALA A 565 -5.01 -14.12 5.83
N SER A 566 -5.90 -15.06 5.47
CA SER A 566 -6.48 -15.08 4.14
C SER A 566 -7.35 -13.87 3.85
N TYR A 567 -8.19 -13.52 4.81
CA TYR A 567 -9.04 -12.34 4.76
C TYR A 567 -8.20 -11.06 4.76
N ALA A 568 -7.20 -10.96 5.66
CA ALA A 568 -6.25 -9.86 5.74
C ALA A 568 -5.55 -9.59 4.41
N GLN A 569 -5.12 -10.66 3.75
CA GLN A 569 -4.40 -10.60 2.48
C GLN A 569 -5.30 -10.20 1.31
N GLU A 570 -6.61 -10.43 1.37
CA GLU A 570 -7.50 -10.29 0.21
C GLU A 570 -8.52 -9.17 0.33
N GLU A 571 -9.15 -8.97 1.48
CA GLU A 571 -9.98 -7.79 1.72
C GLU A 571 -9.14 -6.53 1.87
N GLY A 572 -7.86 -6.71 2.20
CA GLY A 572 -6.86 -5.70 1.95
C GLY A 572 -6.84 -5.22 0.49
N MET A 573 -7.12 -6.09 -0.48
CA MET A 573 -7.24 -5.75 -1.90
C MET A 573 -8.65 -5.25 -2.28
N THR A 574 -9.72 -5.82 -1.72
CA THR A 574 -11.11 -5.53 -2.11
C THR A 574 -11.69 -4.27 -1.46
N ALA A 575 -11.43 -4.02 -0.17
CA ALA A 575 -11.88 -2.81 0.51
C ALA A 575 -11.19 -1.55 -0.04
N LEU A 576 -9.96 -1.70 -0.56
CA LEU A 576 -9.24 -0.63 -1.26
C LEU A 576 -9.88 -0.30 -2.62
N ALA A 577 -10.32 -1.31 -3.38
CA ALA A 577 -10.98 -1.10 -4.67
C ALA A 577 -12.32 -0.34 -4.56
N HIS A 578 -13.00 -0.43 -3.40
CA HIS A 578 -14.29 0.22 -3.18
C HIS A 578 -14.25 1.51 -2.34
N LEU A 579 -13.18 1.78 -1.58
CA LEU A 579 -13.06 2.98 -0.73
C LEU A 579 -12.20 4.11 -1.35
N THR A 580 -11.46 3.89 -2.44
CA THR A 580 -10.62 4.94 -3.01
C THR A 580 -11.21 5.52 -4.29
N ASN A 581 -12.00 6.59 -4.12
CA ASN A 581 -12.15 7.63 -5.14
C ASN A 581 -11.29 8.88 -4.80
N ASP A 582 -10.31 8.78 -3.89
CA ASP A 582 -9.50 9.94 -3.50
C ASP A 582 -8.03 9.68 -3.13
N ASN A 583 -7.17 10.38 -3.88
CA ASN A 583 -5.86 11.02 -3.64
C ASN A 583 -4.86 10.61 -2.53
N PHE A 584 -5.13 9.66 -1.64
CA PHE A 584 -4.23 9.34 -0.52
C PHE A 584 -3.17 8.25 -0.84
N PHE A 585 -3.27 7.58 -1.99
CA PHE A 585 -2.34 6.51 -2.42
C PHE A 585 -1.29 6.97 -3.44
N LYS A 586 -1.06 8.28 -3.59
CA LYS A 586 -0.09 8.87 -4.54
C LYS A 586 1.36 8.94 -4.01
N LYS A 587 1.74 8.25 -2.92
CA LYS A 587 3.04 8.48 -2.25
C LYS A 587 3.95 7.30 -1.80
N GLU A 588 3.66 6.03 -2.07
CA GLU A 588 4.66 4.95 -1.92
C GLU A 588 4.81 3.97 -3.09
N LYS A 589 5.72 4.36 -3.97
CA LYS A 589 6.75 3.58 -4.65
C LYS A 589 7.33 2.43 -3.81
N GLU A 590 7.59 1.31 -4.50
CA GLU A 590 8.50 0.20 -4.12
C GLU A 590 7.92 -1.07 -3.49
N PHE A 591 6.60 -1.23 -3.37
CA PHE A 591 6.06 -2.58 -3.17
C PHE A 591 5.85 -3.29 -4.52
N PRO A 592 6.43 -4.49 -4.73
CA PRO A 592 6.14 -5.29 -5.92
C PRO A 592 4.62 -5.47 -6.06
N ALA A 593 4.09 -5.50 -7.28
CA ALA A 593 2.66 -5.56 -7.61
C ALA A 593 1.89 -6.78 -7.06
N HIS A 594 2.47 -7.52 -6.11
CA HIS A 594 1.93 -8.64 -5.37
C HIS A 594 1.67 -8.30 -3.88
N TYR A 595 1.91 -7.05 -3.45
CA TYR A 595 1.88 -6.57 -2.06
C TYR A 595 0.92 -5.37 -1.82
N SER A 596 -0.11 -5.20 -2.64
CA SER A 596 -1.16 -4.20 -2.39
C SER A 596 -2.14 -4.71 -1.32
N TYR A 597 -1.65 -4.86 -0.09
CA TYR A 597 -2.47 -5.19 1.07
C TYR A 597 -3.08 -3.92 1.66
N GLY A 598 -4.34 -4.02 2.07
CA GLY A 598 -5.05 -2.93 2.71
C GLY A 598 -4.45 -2.60 4.05
N ARG A 599 -4.51 -1.31 4.38
CA ARG A 599 -3.80 -0.67 5.52
C ARG A 599 -4.06 -1.32 6.89
N ASN A 600 -5.02 -2.22 7.01
CA ASN A 600 -5.56 -2.67 8.29
C ASN A 600 -5.01 -4.03 8.76
N PHE A 601 -4.18 -4.73 7.98
CA PHE A 601 -3.67 -6.06 8.39
C PHE A 601 -2.17 -6.24 8.26
N LEU A 602 -1.45 -5.12 8.26
CA LEU A 602 -0.01 -5.11 8.22
C LEU A 602 0.52 -5.04 9.65
N THR A 603 1.50 -5.88 9.97
CA THR A 603 2.19 -5.87 11.27
C THR A 603 3.25 -4.75 11.34
N ARG A 604 3.54 -4.12 10.19
CA ARG A 604 4.34 -2.90 10.00
C ARG A 604 3.78 -2.06 8.87
N ARG A 605 3.78 -0.74 9.01
CA ARG A 605 3.31 0.09 7.90
C ARG A 605 4.30 0.18 6.73
N PRO A 606 3.83 0.17 5.47
CA PRO A 606 4.69 0.28 4.28
C PRO A 606 5.39 1.64 4.16
N ASP A 607 4.74 2.71 4.62
CA ASP A 607 5.17 4.11 4.40
C ASP A 607 6.40 4.50 5.20
N ASN A 608 6.44 4.04 6.44
CA ASN A 608 7.39 4.51 7.42
C ASN A 608 7.97 3.36 8.25
N ASN A 609 7.66 2.11 7.90
CA ASN A 609 8.08 0.90 8.60
C ASN A 609 7.65 0.85 10.08
N ALA A 610 6.70 1.70 10.50
CA ALA A 610 6.31 1.82 11.90
C ALA A 610 5.61 0.54 12.39
N PRO A 611 5.82 0.16 13.67
CA PRO A 611 5.16 -1.01 14.26
C PRO A 611 3.63 -0.90 14.21
N ALA A 612 2.98 -1.97 13.75
CA ALA A 612 1.52 -2.08 13.72
C ALA A 612 1.08 -3.47 14.25
N PRO A 613 1.33 -3.78 15.54
CA PRO A 613 1.04 -5.11 16.10
C PRO A 613 -0.43 -5.52 15.90
N ILE A 614 -0.67 -6.82 15.83
CA ILE A 614 -2.00 -7.44 15.77
C ILE A 614 -2.12 -8.44 16.92
N LEU A 615 -3.11 -8.28 17.79
CA LEU A 615 -3.43 -9.25 18.85
C LEU A 615 -4.64 -10.07 18.43
N ILE A 616 -4.56 -11.39 18.46
CA ILE A 616 -5.64 -12.33 18.13
C ILE A 616 -5.94 -13.16 19.37
N GLU A 617 -7.16 -13.07 19.89
CA GLU A 617 -7.60 -13.81 21.08
C GLU A 617 -8.35 -15.10 20.72
N GLY A 618 -8.12 -16.12 21.54
CA GLY A 618 -8.92 -17.36 21.53
C GLY A 618 -8.69 -18.26 20.31
N ALA A 619 -7.52 -18.20 19.67
CA ALA A 619 -7.17 -19.10 18.58
C ALA A 619 -7.07 -20.55 19.08
N GLU A 620 -7.67 -21.47 18.34
CA GLU A 620 -7.78 -22.87 18.72
C GLU A 620 -6.70 -23.70 18.03
N ARG A 621 -5.71 -24.15 18.81
CA ARG A 621 -4.64 -25.04 18.34
C ARG A 621 -5.14 -26.47 18.34
N VAL A 622 -4.94 -27.20 17.24
CA VAL A 622 -5.41 -28.60 17.08
C VAL A 622 -4.30 -29.60 16.76
N ALA A 623 -3.09 -29.11 16.52
CA ALA A 623 -1.95 -29.94 16.17
C ALA A 623 -0.63 -29.34 16.63
N ASN A 624 0.37 -30.21 16.79
CA ASN A 624 1.79 -29.90 16.89
C ASN A 624 2.45 -30.18 15.54
N PHE A 625 3.25 -29.24 15.08
CA PHE A 625 4.07 -29.35 13.88
C PHE A 625 5.52 -29.61 14.29
N LEU A 626 6.03 -30.80 13.98
CA LEU A 626 7.30 -31.31 14.49
C LEU A 626 8.53 -31.02 13.61
N SER A 627 8.35 -30.35 12.48
CA SER A 627 9.43 -30.02 11.54
C SER A 627 9.57 -28.50 11.36
N TYR A 628 10.70 -28.04 10.83
CA TYR A 628 10.98 -26.60 10.71
C TYR A 628 11.83 -26.29 9.46
N GLY A 629 11.49 -25.19 8.78
CA GLY A 629 12.24 -24.65 7.64
C GLY A 629 12.31 -25.60 6.45
N GLY A 630 13.48 -25.68 5.81
CA GLY A 630 13.69 -26.49 4.60
C GLY A 630 13.34 -27.98 4.79
N LYS A 631 13.56 -28.54 5.97
CA LYS A 631 13.20 -29.93 6.26
C LYS A 631 11.71 -30.21 6.08
N ALA A 632 10.84 -29.28 6.46
CA ALA A 632 9.40 -29.40 6.24
C ALA A 632 9.03 -29.08 4.79
N ALA A 633 9.74 -28.15 4.15
CA ALA A 633 9.53 -27.77 2.76
C ALA A 633 9.80 -28.93 1.78
N ASP A 634 10.76 -29.80 2.11
CA ASP A 634 11.22 -30.91 1.26
C ASP A 634 10.31 -32.15 1.34
N LEU A 635 9.58 -32.36 2.44
CA LEU A 635 8.66 -33.50 2.61
C LEU A 635 7.49 -33.40 1.64
N ASP A 636 7.05 -34.51 1.06
CA ASP A 636 5.81 -34.51 0.29
C ASP A 636 4.57 -34.25 1.19
N LYS A 637 3.39 -34.08 0.60
CA LYS A 637 2.18 -33.72 1.36
C LYS A 637 1.78 -34.80 2.38
N ASP A 638 1.98 -36.08 2.05
CA ASP A 638 1.53 -37.21 2.84
C ASP A 638 2.53 -37.48 3.98
N GLU A 639 3.83 -37.35 3.70
CA GLU A 639 4.91 -37.33 4.69
C GLU A 639 4.75 -36.16 5.67
N LEU A 640 4.44 -34.96 5.17
CA LEU A 640 4.23 -33.78 5.99
C LEU A 640 3.10 -34.00 7.00
N ILE A 641 1.96 -34.51 6.54
CA ILE A 641 0.82 -34.83 7.42
C ILE A 641 1.17 -35.98 8.37
N GLY A 642 1.73 -37.08 7.85
CA GLY A 642 1.97 -38.30 8.61
C GLY A 642 3.08 -38.18 9.65
N GLU A 643 4.19 -37.54 9.31
CA GLU A 643 5.39 -37.48 10.15
C GLU A 643 5.44 -36.23 11.03
N THR A 644 4.99 -35.09 10.51
CA THR A 644 5.22 -33.80 11.17
C THR A 644 3.99 -33.21 11.82
N TYR A 645 2.79 -33.46 11.31
CA TYR A 645 1.55 -32.87 11.82
C TYR A 645 0.83 -33.81 12.78
N LYS A 646 1.12 -33.66 14.08
CA LYS A 646 0.57 -34.53 15.12
C LYS A 646 -0.61 -33.87 15.81
N LYS A 647 -1.74 -34.57 15.86
CA LYS A 647 -2.89 -34.20 16.68
C LYS A 647 -2.45 -33.95 18.13
N ILE A 648 -2.99 -32.91 18.75
CA ILE A 648 -2.93 -32.75 20.21
C ILE A 648 -4.19 -33.36 20.83
N ASP A 649 -4.10 -33.90 22.05
CA ASP A 649 -5.24 -34.62 22.65
C ASP A 649 -6.42 -33.67 22.98
N ASP A 650 -6.10 -32.44 23.40
CA ASP A 650 -7.05 -31.41 23.74
C ASP A 650 -6.78 -30.14 22.93
N CYS A 651 -7.83 -29.59 22.32
CA CYS A 651 -7.76 -28.31 21.62
C CYS A 651 -7.39 -27.20 22.61
N LEU A 652 -6.29 -26.48 22.34
CA LEU A 652 -5.79 -25.44 23.25
C LEU A 652 -6.21 -24.06 22.74
N GLN A 653 -6.84 -23.25 23.60
CA GLN A 653 -7.09 -21.85 23.30
C GLN A 653 -5.84 -21.02 23.61
N THR A 654 -5.40 -20.24 22.64
CA THR A 654 -4.17 -19.46 22.68
C THR A 654 -4.42 -18.03 22.19
N ASN A 655 -3.78 -17.06 22.83
CA ASN A 655 -3.77 -15.68 22.33
C ASN A 655 -2.44 -15.41 21.63
N TRP A 656 -2.50 -14.76 20.47
CA TRP A 656 -1.36 -14.52 19.59
C TRP A 656 -1.12 -13.04 19.39
N LEU A 657 0.13 -12.61 19.51
CA LEU A 657 0.58 -11.26 19.22
C LEU A 657 1.53 -11.30 18.03
N ALA A 658 1.01 -10.93 16.86
CA ALA A 658 1.78 -10.84 15.63
C ALA A 658 2.52 -9.50 15.57
N ILE A 659 3.85 -9.57 15.56
CA ILE A 659 4.75 -8.43 15.39
C ILE A 659 5.82 -8.77 14.35
N ALA A 660 6.12 -7.82 13.45
CA ALA A 660 7.15 -8.04 12.43
C ALA A 660 8.51 -7.51 12.84
N ALA A 661 9.52 -8.36 12.73
CA ALA A 661 10.91 -7.93 12.92
C ALA A 661 11.32 -6.96 11.81
N PRO A 662 12.22 -6.02 12.08
CA PRO A 662 12.77 -5.19 11.01
C PRO A 662 13.52 -6.07 10.01
N ASN A 663 13.34 -5.74 8.73
CA ASN A 663 14.02 -6.43 7.64
C ASN A 663 15.22 -5.60 7.21
N HIS A 664 16.41 -6.20 7.25
CA HIS A 664 17.59 -5.52 6.71
C HIS A 664 17.49 -5.32 5.20
N SER A 665 18.24 -4.33 4.72
CA SER A 665 18.26 -3.98 3.31
C SER A 665 18.60 -5.18 2.42
N ARG A 666 17.99 -5.19 1.23
CA ARG A 666 18.41 -6.09 0.16
C ARG A 666 19.50 -5.39 -0.65
N ASP A 667 20.47 -6.15 -1.14
CA ASP A 667 21.44 -5.64 -2.10
C ASP A 667 20.77 -5.34 -3.45
N ALA A 668 21.52 -4.77 -4.39
CA ALA A 668 21.04 -4.50 -5.74
C ALA A 668 20.58 -5.77 -6.50
N GLY A 669 20.97 -6.96 -6.05
CA GLY A 669 20.52 -8.25 -6.56
C GLY A 669 19.26 -8.79 -5.88
N GLY A 670 18.66 -8.03 -4.96
CA GLY A 670 17.49 -8.46 -4.18
C GLY A 670 17.81 -9.49 -3.10
N LYS A 671 19.09 -9.82 -2.86
CA LYS A 671 19.49 -10.74 -1.80
C LYS A 671 19.54 -9.98 -0.49
N ARG A 672 19.05 -10.61 0.59
CA ARG A 672 19.14 -10.01 1.93
C ARG A 672 20.61 -9.84 2.31
N VAL A 673 20.99 -8.60 2.61
CA VAL A 673 22.32 -8.31 3.17
C VAL A 673 22.19 -8.54 4.66
N ARG A 674 22.84 -9.59 5.15
CA ARG A 674 22.99 -9.77 6.60
C ARG A 674 24.02 -8.73 7.06
N PRO A 675 23.68 -7.84 8.01
CA PRO A 675 24.68 -7.00 8.61
C PRO A 675 25.79 -7.88 9.17
N ASP A 676 27.04 -7.56 8.87
CA ASP A 676 28.12 -8.10 9.66
C ASP A 676 28.07 -7.40 11.00
N TRP A 677 27.34 -7.96 11.97
CA TRP A 677 27.17 -7.37 13.30
C TRP A 677 28.49 -7.13 14.04
N LYS A 678 29.60 -7.74 13.59
CA LYS A 678 30.94 -7.48 14.11
C LYS A 678 31.54 -6.19 13.56
N GLN A 679 31.15 -5.80 12.36
CA GLN A 679 31.59 -4.58 11.67
C GLN A 679 30.49 -3.52 11.59
N ALA A 680 29.30 -3.83 12.13
CA ALA A 680 28.18 -2.93 12.16
C ALA A 680 28.59 -1.66 12.91
N LYS A 681 28.33 -0.52 12.30
CA LYS A 681 28.56 0.76 12.95
C LYS A 681 27.62 0.85 14.15
N GLU A 682 28.04 1.58 15.18
CA GLU A 682 27.21 1.89 16.35
C GLU A 682 25.80 2.36 15.93
N THR A 683 25.72 3.26 14.95
CA THR A 683 24.45 3.73 14.37
C THR A 683 23.55 2.64 13.79
N GLU A 684 24.10 1.56 13.27
CA GLU A 684 23.33 0.42 12.74
C GLU A 684 22.81 -0.48 13.86
N ILE A 685 23.62 -0.68 14.90
CA ILE A 685 23.23 -1.38 16.14
C ILE A 685 22.11 -0.63 16.83
N ASP A 686 22.26 0.69 17.00
CA ASP A 686 21.28 1.57 17.62
C ASP A 686 19.96 1.51 16.85
N SER A 687 20.01 1.69 15.53
CA SER A 687 18.83 1.66 14.67
C SER A 687 18.09 0.32 14.77
N ALA A 688 18.80 -0.80 14.73
CA ALA A 688 18.21 -2.13 14.86
C ALA A 688 17.60 -2.36 16.25
N PHE A 689 18.31 -1.96 17.31
CA PHE A 689 17.80 -2.06 18.68
C PHE A 689 16.52 -1.24 18.84
N MET A 690 16.53 0.02 18.39
CA MET A 690 15.40 0.94 18.50
C MET A 690 14.17 0.44 17.75
N ASP A 691 14.36 -0.12 16.56
CA ASP A 691 13.26 -0.64 15.76
C ASP A 691 12.65 -1.91 16.40
N ILE A 692 13.48 -2.85 16.88
CA ILE A 692 13.00 -4.04 17.59
C ILE A 692 12.32 -3.64 18.91
N PHE A 693 12.91 -2.73 19.68
CA PHE A 693 12.34 -2.23 20.93
C PHE A 693 10.98 -1.60 20.70
N SER A 694 10.87 -0.69 19.73
CA SER A 694 9.62 0.00 19.42
C SER A 694 8.55 -0.99 18.97
N THR A 695 8.94 -2.02 18.22
CA THR A 695 8.03 -3.10 17.79
C THR A 695 7.51 -3.93 18.96
N ALA A 696 8.41 -4.42 19.80
CA ALA A 696 8.07 -5.21 20.97
C ALA A 696 7.23 -4.38 21.95
N HIS A 697 7.61 -3.12 22.19
CA HIS A 697 6.88 -2.20 23.05
C HIS A 697 5.46 -1.97 22.54
N ALA A 698 5.27 -1.72 21.24
CA ALA A 698 3.94 -1.57 20.64
C ALA A 698 3.06 -2.79 20.89
N GLY A 699 3.59 -3.98 20.61
CA GLY A 699 2.85 -5.23 20.79
C GLY A 699 2.54 -5.54 22.26
N PHE A 700 3.52 -5.38 23.15
CA PHE A 700 3.35 -5.67 24.57
C PHE A 700 2.42 -4.66 25.24
N ALA A 701 2.46 -3.39 24.85
CA ALA A 701 1.51 -2.39 25.33
C ALA A 701 0.07 -2.72 24.91
N MET A 702 -0.12 -3.21 23.67
CA MET A 702 -1.42 -3.71 23.20
C MET A 702 -1.90 -4.90 24.06
N ALA A 703 -1.03 -5.89 24.28
CA ALA A 703 -1.33 -7.03 25.13
C ALA A 703 -1.65 -6.63 26.57
N LYS A 704 -0.91 -5.67 27.14
CA LYS A 704 -1.12 -5.15 28.51
C LYS A 704 -2.44 -4.42 28.65
N ASN A 705 -2.76 -3.55 27.69
CA ASN A 705 -4.04 -2.86 27.67
C ASN A 705 -5.21 -3.86 27.61
N ASN A 706 -5.08 -4.90 26.78
CA ASN A 706 -6.13 -5.91 26.66
C ASN A 706 -6.20 -6.85 27.88
N ALA A 707 -5.08 -7.17 28.52
CA ALA A 707 -5.05 -7.91 29.78
C ALA A 707 -5.83 -7.18 30.89
N GLY A 708 -5.72 -5.84 30.91
CA GLY A 708 -6.28 -4.98 31.96
C GLY A 708 -5.51 -5.08 33.28
N ASN A 709 -6.02 -4.44 34.32
CA ASN A 709 -5.37 -4.44 35.65
C ASN A 709 -5.70 -5.67 36.49
N GLU A 710 -6.68 -6.46 36.08
CA GLU A 710 -7.20 -7.61 36.83
C GLU A 710 -6.45 -8.91 36.56
N ARG A 711 -5.62 -8.94 35.52
CA ARG A 711 -4.87 -10.12 35.08
C ARG A 711 -3.37 -9.87 35.06
N ASP A 712 -2.60 -10.90 35.40
CA ASP A 712 -1.15 -10.86 35.21
C ASP A 712 -0.84 -11.22 33.75
N LEU A 713 -0.13 -10.35 33.04
CA LEU A 713 0.25 -10.56 31.66
C LEU A 713 1.53 -11.40 31.57
N ARG A 714 1.45 -12.53 30.88
CA ARG A 714 2.60 -13.38 30.53
C ARG A 714 2.83 -13.39 29.02
N ILE A 715 4.04 -13.03 28.60
CA ILE A 715 4.44 -13.00 27.19
C ILE A 715 5.38 -14.17 26.91
N HIS A 716 5.03 -15.03 25.96
CA HIS A 716 5.89 -16.09 25.43
C HIS A 716 6.54 -15.63 24.13
N THR A 717 7.86 -15.52 24.11
CA THR A 717 8.63 -15.08 22.93
C THR A 717 9.90 -15.92 22.75
N GLY A 718 10.81 -15.50 21.87
CA GLY A 718 12.07 -16.18 21.62
C GLY A 718 12.99 -15.38 20.70
N GLN A 719 13.61 -16.07 19.74
CA GLN A 719 14.61 -15.52 18.81
C GLN A 719 14.00 -14.66 17.70
N PHE A 720 13.22 -13.64 18.09
CA PHE A 720 12.48 -12.75 17.19
C PHE A 720 13.41 -12.11 16.15
N GLY A 721 13.10 -12.32 14.87
CA GLY A 721 13.86 -11.75 13.76
C GLY A 721 15.27 -12.32 13.55
N CYS A 722 15.73 -13.29 14.35
CA CYS A 722 17.13 -13.76 14.29
C CYS A 722 17.38 -14.83 13.21
N GLY A 723 16.31 -15.44 12.69
CA GLY A 723 16.37 -16.43 11.62
C GLY A 723 16.42 -15.79 10.22
N ALA A 724 15.29 -15.85 9.51
CA ALA A 724 15.20 -15.35 8.13
C ALA A 724 15.54 -13.85 8.01
N PHE A 725 15.20 -13.05 9.02
CA PHE A 725 15.45 -11.60 9.05
C PHE A 725 16.87 -11.22 9.52
N ALA A 726 17.67 -12.18 9.98
CA ALA A 726 19.09 -12.00 10.31
C ALA A 726 19.43 -10.91 11.35
N ASN A 727 18.49 -10.59 12.25
CA ASN A 727 18.76 -9.73 13.40
C ASN A 727 19.75 -10.42 14.37
N ASN A 728 20.49 -9.62 15.12
CA ASN A 728 21.39 -10.12 16.16
C ASN A 728 20.59 -10.61 17.39
N LEU A 729 20.92 -11.80 17.91
CA LEU A 729 20.22 -12.42 19.03
C LEU A 729 20.33 -11.61 20.33
N VAL A 730 21.49 -11.04 20.62
CA VAL A 730 21.72 -10.21 21.82
C VAL A 730 20.86 -8.95 21.74
N ILE A 731 20.93 -8.23 20.61
CA ILE A 731 20.15 -7.01 20.36
C ILE A 731 18.66 -7.31 20.46
N SER A 732 18.17 -8.35 19.78
CA SER A 732 16.76 -8.71 19.76
C SER A 732 16.22 -9.12 21.13
N THR A 733 16.99 -9.93 21.88
CA THR A 733 16.61 -10.38 23.23
C THR A 733 16.56 -9.20 24.20
N ALA A 734 17.58 -8.34 24.18
CA ALA A 734 17.64 -7.18 25.04
C ALA A 734 16.54 -6.15 24.77
N ALA A 735 16.28 -5.86 23.49
CA ALA A 735 15.21 -4.95 23.09
C ALA A 735 13.83 -5.46 23.54
N GLN A 736 13.55 -6.76 23.39
CA GLN A 736 12.30 -7.37 23.87
C GLN A 736 12.17 -7.35 25.40
N MET A 737 13.23 -7.69 26.14
CA MET A 737 13.22 -7.65 27.61
C MET A 737 13.00 -6.24 28.14
N LEU A 738 13.70 -5.28 27.57
CA LEU A 738 13.57 -3.89 27.95
C LEU A 738 12.14 -3.39 27.67
N ALA A 739 11.59 -3.70 26.50
CA ALA A 739 10.20 -3.38 26.17
C ALA A 739 9.21 -3.98 27.17
N ALA A 740 9.40 -5.24 27.57
CA ALA A 740 8.53 -5.91 28.54
C ALA A 740 8.56 -5.23 29.91
N LYS A 741 9.76 -4.86 30.39
CA LYS A 741 9.93 -4.13 31.67
C LYS A 741 9.31 -2.73 31.61
N VAL A 742 9.57 -1.97 30.54
CA VAL A 742 9.02 -0.61 30.35
C VAL A 742 7.48 -0.63 30.32
N VAL A 743 6.88 -1.61 29.65
CA VAL A 743 5.41 -1.77 29.57
C VAL A 743 4.78 -2.26 30.88
N GLY A 744 5.56 -2.87 31.78
CA GLY A 744 5.03 -3.51 32.99
C GLY A 744 4.36 -4.87 32.71
N VAL A 745 4.97 -5.67 31.83
CA VAL A 745 4.65 -7.10 31.68
C VAL A 745 4.99 -7.82 32.99
N ASN A 746 4.16 -8.75 33.46
CA ASN A 746 4.41 -9.44 34.73
C ASN A 746 5.45 -10.56 34.57
N GLU A 747 5.42 -11.29 33.46
CA GLU A 747 6.40 -12.32 33.15
C GLU A 747 6.67 -12.39 31.64
N ILE A 748 7.95 -12.42 31.25
CA ILE A 748 8.37 -12.73 29.88
C ILE A 748 9.15 -14.05 29.87
N ILE A 749 8.71 -14.97 29.02
CA ILE A 749 9.30 -16.30 28.86
C ILE A 749 9.99 -16.36 27.50
N PHE A 750 11.31 -16.51 27.53
CA PHE A 750 12.13 -16.69 26.33
C PHE A 750 12.32 -18.18 26.03
N HIS A 751 11.67 -18.62 24.97
CA HIS A 751 11.88 -19.92 24.35
C HIS A 751 13.12 -19.87 23.47
N HIS A 752 14.15 -20.65 23.80
CA HIS A 752 15.35 -20.76 23.00
C HIS A 752 15.43 -22.12 22.32
N TYR A 753 15.84 -22.14 21.05
CA TYR A 753 16.01 -23.40 20.33
C TYR A 753 17.27 -24.12 20.84
N ASN A 754 17.07 -25.23 21.55
CA ASN A 754 18.13 -26.12 22.01
C ASN A 754 18.43 -27.18 20.95
N ASP A 755 19.51 -27.04 20.20
CA ASP A 755 20.00 -28.12 19.34
C ASP A 755 20.95 -29.01 20.14
N GLU A 756 20.47 -29.75 21.16
CA GLU A 756 21.24 -30.50 22.20
C GLU A 756 22.59 -31.12 21.75
N LYS A 757 22.74 -31.38 20.46
CA LYS A 757 23.95 -31.87 19.78
C LYS A 757 25.09 -30.84 19.57
N LYS A 758 24.88 -29.53 19.70
CA LYS A 758 25.93 -28.49 19.54
C LYS A 758 26.58 -28.05 20.87
N PRO A 759 27.88 -28.28 21.13
CA PRO A 759 28.52 -27.79 22.35
C PRO A 759 28.35 -26.26 22.51
N GLY A 760 27.91 -25.82 23.70
CA GLY A 760 27.62 -24.40 24.01
C GLY A 760 26.16 -24.07 24.40
N HIS A 761 25.28 -25.05 24.65
CA HIS A 761 23.85 -24.82 24.90
C HIS A 761 23.46 -24.00 26.12
N ASP A 762 24.22 -24.10 27.20
CA ASP A 762 24.01 -23.24 28.37
C ASP A 762 24.13 -21.75 27.98
N SER A 763 24.77 -21.43 26.85
CA SER A 763 25.00 -20.05 26.42
C SER A 763 23.73 -19.24 26.15
N ASN A 764 22.63 -19.81 25.64
CA ASN A 764 21.43 -19.00 25.34
C ASN A 764 20.65 -18.67 26.61
N LYS A 765 20.49 -19.63 27.50
CA LYS A 765 19.90 -19.40 28.83
C LYS A 765 20.76 -18.45 29.65
N GLU A 766 22.07 -18.67 29.67
CA GLU A 766 23.02 -17.77 30.31
C GLU A 766 22.99 -16.38 29.67
N LEU A 767 22.85 -16.27 28.35
CA LEU A 767 22.75 -15.00 27.64
C LEU A 767 21.49 -14.25 28.07
N VAL A 768 20.33 -14.90 28.08
CA VAL A 768 19.06 -14.34 28.57
C VAL A 768 19.24 -13.82 30.01
N ASN A 769 19.85 -14.62 30.89
CA ASN A 769 20.09 -14.21 32.29
C ASN A 769 21.09 -13.05 32.41
N LYS A 770 22.15 -13.03 31.59
CA LYS A 770 23.14 -11.93 31.55
C LYS A 770 22.48 -10.63 31.07
N ILE A 771 21.67 -10.71 30.03
CA ILE A 771 20.91 -9.56 29.49
C ILE A 771 19.92 -9.05 30.54
N ASP A 772 19.14 -9.92 31.17
CA ASP A 772 18.20 -9.52 32.24
C ASP A 772 18.91 -8.85 33.40
N LYS A 773 20.07 -9.38 33.82
CA LYS A 773 20.91 -8.78 34.85
C LYS A 773 21.33 -7.36 34.47
N ILE A 774 21.91 -7.17 33.27
CA ILE A 774 22.33 -5.84 32.78
C ILE A 774 21.16 -4.86 32.78
N ILE A 775 20.02 -5.26 32.20
CA ILE A 775 18.83 -4.41 32.10
C ILE A 775 18.28 -4.06 33.49
N SER A 776 18.20 -5.04 34.40
CA SER A 776 17.67 -4.83 35.76
C SER A 776 18.59 -3.97 36.62
N GLU A 777 19.92 -4.13 36.51
CA GLU A 777 20.90 -3.26 37.17
C GLU A 777 20.81 -1.82 36.64
N ARG A 778 20.64 -1.63 35.33
CA ARG A 778 20.46 -0.28 34.76
C ARG A 778 19.15 0.38 35.17
N LEU A 779 18.07 -0.38 35.22
CA LEU A 779 16.76 0.12 35.67
C LEU A 779 16.75 0.49 37.16
N SER A 780 17.36 -0.33 38.01
CA SER A 780 17.44 -0.05 39.45
C SER A 780 18.32 1.15 39.79
N ASN A 781 19.41 1.36 39.06
CA ASN A 781 20.32 2.49 39.28
C ASN A 781 19.82 3.84 38.74
N ASN A 782 18.77 3.86 37.92
CA ASN A 782 18.32 5.05 37.19
C ASN A 782 16.81 5.33 37.35
N ARG A 783 16.25 5.02 38.53
CA ARG A 783 14.79 5.14 38.78
C ARG A 783 14.23 6.56 38.66
N ASP A 784 15.03 7.58 39.01
CA ASP A 784 14.49 8.93 39.28
C ASP A 784 14.52 9.89 38.07
N THR A 785 15.12 9.55 36.93
CA THR A 785 15.42 10.56 35.88
C THR A 785 15.48 10.07 34.43
N THR A 786 14.91 8.92 34.07
CA THR A 786 15.29 8.27 32.80
C THR A 786 14.09 7.99 31.90
N THR A 787 14.08 8.64 30.72
CA THR A 787 13.23 8.28 29.58
C THR A 787 13.70 6.94 29.02
N ALA A 788 12.84 6.20 28.32
CA ALA A 788 13.24 4.93 27.70
C ALA A 788 14.45 5.12 26.76
N LYS A 789 14.55 6.26 26.07
CA LYS A 789 15.69 6.59 25.22
C LYS A 789 17.04 6.56 25.94
N ASN A 790 17.15 7.26 27.07
CA ASN A 790 18.40 7.31 27.84
C ASN A 790 18.79 5.93 28.37
N LEU A 791 17.79 5.12 28.74
CA LEU A 791 18.04 3.76 29.20
C LEU A 791 18.54 2.85 28.08
N ILE A 792 18.05 3.03 26.86
CA ILE A 792 18.52 2.28 25.69
C ILE A 792 20.02 2.53 25.45
N GLU A 793 20.46 3.79 25.49
CA GLU A 793 21.88 4.15 25.33
C GLU A 793 22.77 3.49 26.40
N LEU A 794 22.32 3.47 27.65
CA LEU A 794 23.02 2.80 28.75
C LEU A 794 23.08 1.27 28.57
N VAL A 795 21.97 0.66 28.17
CA VAL A 795 21.89 -0.79 27.92
C VAL A 795 22.80 -1.17 26.76
N LEU A 796 22.78 -0.43 25.65
CA LEU A 796 23.62 -0.68 24.48
C LEU A 796 25.12 -0.60 24.81
N THR A 797 25.51 0.38 25.64
CA THR A 797 26.89 0.51 26.12
C THR A 797 27.38 -0.76 26.80
N ASP A 798 26.58 -1.37 27.67
CA ASP A 798 26.97 -2.59 28.40
C ASP A 798 26.88 -3.87 27.56
N LEU A 799 25.89 -3.92 26.67
CA LEU A 799 25.70 -5.05 25.76
C LEU A 799 26.85 -5.21 24.77
N SER A 800 27.61 -4.15 24.50
CA SER A 800 28.80 -4.20 23.64
C SER A 800 29.77 -5.32 24.02
N SER A 801 29.89 -5.62 25.33
CA SER A 801 30.72 -6.71 25.86
C SER A 801 30.18 -8.12 25.60
N LEU A 802 28.89 -8.25 25.28
CA LEU A 802 28.23 -9.52 24.94
C LEU A 802 28.18 -9.76 23.43
N LEU A 803 28.47 -8.75 22.63
CA LEU A 803 28.67 -8.92 21.19
C LEU A 803 30.01 -9.63 20.98
N PRO A 804 30.06 -10.70 20.18
CA PRO A 804 31.28 -11.49 20.03
C PRO A 804 32.42 -10.62 19.51
N ASP A 805 33.53 -10.58 20.27
CA ASP A 805 34.80 -10.00 19.82
C ASP A 805 35.16 -10.58 18.44
N GLY A 806 35.79 -9.77 17.58
CA GLY A 806 36.08 -10.09 16.18
C GLY A 806 36.89 -11.37 15.87
N GLY A 807 37.15 -12.26 16.85
CA GLY A 807 37.74 -13.58 16.66
C GLY A 807 36.68 -14.64 16.33
N GLU A 808 36.79 -15.22 15.12
CA GLU A 808 36.04 -16.37 14.59
C GLU A 808 34.52 -16.40 14.84
N ASP A 809 33.75 -16.16 13.78
CA ASP A 809 32.36 -16.64 13.69
C ASP A 809 32.34 -18.12 14.13
N PRO A 810 31.50 -18.55 15.10
CA PRO A 810 31.32 -19.98 15.34
C PRO A 810 30.72 -20.58 14.06
N LYS A 811 31.61 -21.03 13.16
CA LYS A 811 31.41 -21.53 11.78
C LYS A 811 30.42 -22.71 11.71
N GLY A 812 29.18 -22.54 12.13
CA GLY A 812 28.23 -23.65 12.17
C GLY A 812 26.83 -23.38 12.70
N LEU A 813 26.48 -22.17 13.16
CA LEU A 813 25.10 -21.90 13.60
C LEU A 813 24.16 -21.45 12.46
N TYR A 814 24.66 -20.75 11.44
CA TYR A 814 23.79 -20.14 10.41
C TYR A 814 24.22 -20.32 8.94
N SER A 815 25.32 -21.04 8.67
CA SER A 815 25.93 -21.08 7.31
C SER A 815 25.74 -22.38 6.51
N THR A 816 25.19 -23.45 7.08
CA THR A 816 25.15 -24.78 6.38
C THR A 816 23.76 -25.34 6.04
N ARG A 817 22.66 -24.61 6.23
CA ARG A 817 21.33 -25.06 5.74
C ARG A 817 20.63 -23.98 4.93
N GLN A 818 21.10 -23.78 3.70
CA GLN A 818 20.34 -23.37 2.51
C GLN A 818 21.34 -23.10 1.36
N ARG A 819 21.99 -24.18 0.92
CA ARG A 819 22.31 -24.41 -0.48
C ARG A 819 21.54 -25.62 -0.91
#